data_AF-A0A7R8CWY9-F1
#
_entry.id   AF-A0A7R8CWY9-F1
#
_cell.length_a   1.000
_cell.length_b   1.000
_cell.length_c   1.000
_cell.angle_alpha   90.00
_cell.angle_beta   90.00
_cell.angle_gamma   90.00
#
_symmetry.space_group_name_H-M   'P 1'
#
loop_
_entity.id
_entity.type
_entity.pdbx_description
1 polymer ?
#
loop_
_entity_poly.entity_id
_entity_poly.type
_entity_poly.pdbx_seq_one_letter_code
_entity_poly.pdbx_strand_id
1 'polypeptide(L)'
;MLQTDKDLTNYPNISNLRIYKSWSRSTLDELDFERGAWNDALSGDLNKLRERILRNPDLTNALDSSGLTALHYASRSGHFNIVSFLVNEGGAKVNIASRSGGATPLHRAAYMGHIQIVSFLIDHGELFPSDDVLFGKKVDEEDDKVSSRFLSHFKRTKSSSESEILPNSLPPTKRSKQIEESMRDERVKPYYLANWETIVRGVLEECPDDANLFTVDEISLATKCFKSLSYDAQKLYVRLFQRKWTWISIKKISYAEIVNVENTLKELEEHFFINDHSSLKDISLIINLLPSPEDIILAFDKLIKQKSFFNKCGVNEVLQNKIIKKALDSLDPCFILSEEPRRLFNRILSLHSLTRFYEDRDNNNAGNSNLTVMLLANRGDLLFPIYEISRKQSVFRSREGLLAYETALNFEAKISELSEIKDYREICDNIYPELRDHFKTEILGKFSKEDAKLPDFLRKFTAGGIIVYCFSKCAEAFEKKQVYNKELSSGHWFERLTLDLEQWLKRREEAFFYAKEALENQHISPARKLTLCQRIVKMRKHLKEDLKNYHLQGGGLILQSVMNYLGMWKFKDPCLIKIYQEIIRVSLFLIRASRIGKSYIAQLRNLPLSIIKMNIQWVFMASEGSVINSIVFVLFWDVVYDCLVSDAFRGPYQSSPLDIEKNWKLGQGTSSLEQLCEISRRLLTRHRFFRSGFPDLTLWNPEKKSVRFVEVKGPGDRLSTKQIIWAQFFK
;
A
#
# COMPACT_ATOMS: atom_id res chain seq x y z
N MET A 1 15.58 5.31 -55.58
CA MET A 1 16.78 5.19 -56.44
C MET A 1 17.25 6.58 -56.81
N LEU A 2 18.55 6.83 -56.63
CA LEU A 2 19.41 7.77 -57.37
C LEU A 2 19.03 9.28 -57.34
N GLN A 3 19.74 10.08 -56.56
CA GLN A 3 20.84 10.94 -57.06
C GLN A 3 21.30 11.94 -55.98
N THR A 4 22.61 11.98 -55.81
CA THR A 4 23.42 13.06 -55.26
C THR A 4 23.26 14.34 -56.09
N ASP A 5 23.11 15.51 -55.48
CA ASP A 5 24.14 16.55 -55.46
C ASP A 5 23.66 17.88 -54.84
N LYS A 6 24.63 18.55 -54.21
CA LYS A 6 24.92 20.01 -54.21
C LYS A 6 23.75 20.99 -54.03
N ASP A 7 23.74 21.68 -52.88
CA ASP A 7 23.93 23.15 -52.85
C ASP A 7 23.81 23.70 -51.43
N LEU A 8 24.95 23.87 -50.76
CA LEU A 8 25.12 24.84 -49.67
C LEU A 8 26.55 25.41 -49.74
N THR A 9 26.94 25.95 -50.90
CA THR A 9 27.99 26.97 -50.98
C THR A 9 27.35 28.32 -50.72
N ASN A 10 27.55 28.86 -49.52
CA ASN A 10 27.78 30.29 -49.24
C ASN A 10 27.65 30.53 -47.73
N TYR A 11 28.77 30.48 -47.01
CA TYR A 11 29.21 31.56 -46.10
C TYR A 11 30.72 31.38 -45.82
N PRO A 12 31.53 32.46 -45.86
CA PRO A 12 32.98 32.40 -45.90
C PRO A 12 33.65 32.41 -44.51
N ASN A 13 34.96 32.12 -44.49
CA ASN A 13 35.94 32.14 -43.39
C ASN A 13 36.08 30.90 -42.51
N ILE A 14 36.63 29.83 -43.10
CA ILE A 14 37.50 28.87 -42.42
C ILE A 14 38.94 29.23 -42.79
N SER A 15 39.56 30.11 -42.00
CA SER A 15 41.00 30.38 -42.05
C SER A 15 41.66 29.93 -40.75
N ASN A 16 41.68 28.60 -40.52
CA ASN A 16 42.65 27.93 -39.64
C ASN A 16 42.64 26.40 -39.89
N LEU A 17 43.04 25.99 -41.09
CA LEU A 17 43.51 24.63 -41.35
C LEU A 17 44.98 24.52 -40.96
N ARG A 18 45.30 23.70 -39.95
CA ARG A 18 46.63 23.06 -39.83
C ARG A 18 46.49 21.62 -40.28
N ILE A 19 47.08 21.31 -41.44
CA ILE A 19 47.29 19.95 -41.93
C ILE A 19 48.37 19.30 -41.06
N TYR A 20 48.12 18.09 -40.53
CA TYR A 20 49.20 17.20 -40.11
C TYR A 20 49.15 15.87 -40.88
N LYS A 21 50.36 15.45 -41.23
CA LYS A 21 50.79 14.44 -42.20
C LYS A 21 50.49 12.99 -41.80
N SER A 22 50.61 12.13 -42.80
CA SER A 22 50.67 10.66 -42.78
C SER A 22 51.27 10.04 -41.51
N TRP A 23 50.54 9.07 -40.93
CA TRP A 23 50.92 8.35 -39.72
C TRP A 23 51.97 7.26 -40.05
N SER A 24 53.03 7.19 -39.26
CA SER A 24 54.06 6.14 -39.32
C SER A 24 53.56 4.80 -38.73
N ARG A 25 54.28 3.70 -38.94
CA ARG A 25 53.90 2.36 -38.47
C ARG A 25 53.81 2.26 -36.92
N SER A 26 54.57 3.06 -36.17
CA SER A 26 54.48 3.09 -34.69
C SER A 26 53.19 3.76 -34.20
N THR A 27 52.72 4.77 -34.92
CA THR A 27 51.45 5.49 -34.67
C THR A 27 50.20 4.65 -35.02
N LEU A 28 50.33 3.61 -35.84
CA LEU A 28 49.27 2.64 -36.11
C LEU A 28 49.12 1.62 -34.97
N ASP A 29 50.24 1.18 -34.37
CA ASP A 29 50.22 0.29 -33.20
C ASP A 29 49.64 0.99 -31.94
N GLU A 30 49.88 2.30 -31.76
CA GLU A 30 49.25 3.10 -30.70
C GLU A 30 47.73 3.27 -30.89
N LEU A 31 47.26 3.49 -32.12
CA LEU A 31 45.83 3.59 -32.44
C LEU A 31 45.07 2.26 -32.28
N ASP A 32 45.72 1.13 -32.58
CA ASP A 32 45.15 -0.20 -32.31
C ASP A 32 45.14 -0.54 -30.81
N PHE A 33 46.03 0.05 -30.02
CA PHE A 33 46.07 -0.14 -28.57
C PHE A 33 44.96 0.62 -27.82
N GLU A 34 44.65 1.87 -28.21
CA GLU A 34 43.55 2.67 -27.64
C GLU A 34 42.17 2.13 -28.02
N ARG A 35 41.97 1.76 -29.30
CA ARG A 35 40.74 1.09 -29.77
C ARG A 35 40.53 -0.25 -29.08
N GLY A 36 41.62 -0.94 -28.72
CA GLY A 36 41.60 -2.15 -27.92
C GLY A 36 40.84 -1.98 -26.61
N ALA A 37 41.10 -0.90 -25.85
CA ALA A 37 40.45 -0.68 -24.55
C ALA A 37 38.92 -0.46 -24.67
N TRP A 38 38.44 0.26 -25.69
CA TRP A 38 37.00 0.43 -25.89
C TRP A 38 36.33 -0.86 -26.34
N ASN A 39 36.99 -1.63 -27.21
CA ASN A 39 36.49 -2.93 -27.68
C ASN A 39 36.45 -3.97 -26.55
N ASP A 40 37.49 -4.01 -25.70
CA ASP A 40 37.54 -4.89 -24.53
C ASP A 40 36.43 -4.51 -23.52
N ALA A 41 36.19 -3.21 -23.31
CA ALA A 41 35.08 -2.72 -22.49
C ALA A 41 33.69 -2.98 -23.08
N LEU A 42 33.55 -2.95 -24.41
CA LEU A 42 32.30 -3.25 -25.11
C LEU A 42 31.98 -4.75 -25.08
N SER A 43 32.99 -5.60 -25.28
CA SER A 43 32.89 -7.07 -25.36
C SER A 43 32.84 -7.77 -24.01
N GLY A 44 33.31 -7.12 -22.94
CA GLY A 44 33.25 -7.67 -21.58
C GLY A 44 34.54 -8.35 -21.09
N ASP A 45 35.66 -8.23 -21.80
CA ASP A 45 36.94 -8.86 -21.44
C ASP A 45 37.71 -8.02 -20.40
N LEU A 46 37.34 -8.18 -19.13
CA LEU A 46 37.92 -7.44 -18.00
C LEU A 46 39.44 -7.65 -17.86
N ASN A 47 39.93 -8.86 -18.15
CA ASN A 47 41.35 -9.18 -17.95
C ASN A 47 42.24 -8.42 -18.93
N LYS A 48 41.86 -8.38 -20.22
CA LYS A 48 42.58 -7.59 -21.23
C LYS A 48 42.46 -6.09 -20.98
N LEU A 49 41.26 -5.62 -20.61
CA LEU A 49 41.06 -4.21 -20.30
C LEU A 49 41.93 -3.77 -19.11
N ARG A 50 41.99 -4.58 -18.04
CA ARG A 50 42.81 -4.31 -16.86
C ARG A 50 44.30 -4.30 -17.19
N GLU A 51 44.78 -5.25 -17.99
CA GLU A 51 46.17 -5.27 -18.42
C GLU A 51 46.54 -4.03 -19.25
N ARG A 52 45.66 -3.60 -20.17
CA ARG A 52 45.87 -2.39 -20.98
C ARG A 52 45.90 -1.12 -20.12
N ILE A 53 44.98 -0.98 -19.18
CA ILE A 53 44.91 0.18 -18.28
C ILE A 53 46.09 0.22 -17.31
N LEU A 54 46.57 -0.93 -16.82
CA LEU A 54 47.77 -0.97 -15.98
C LEU A 54 49.05 -0.59 -16.75
N ARG A 55 49.14 -0.96 -18.03
CA ARG A 55 50.28 -0.57 -18.89
C ARG A 55 50.21 0.89 -19.34
N ASN A 56 49.02 1.45 -19.53
CA ASN A 56 48.81 2.85 -19.84
C ASN A 56 47.52 3.38 -19.15
N PRO A 57 47.65 4.02 -17.97
CA PRO A 57 46.52 4.52 -17.19
C PRO A 57 45.69 5.62 -17.89
N ASP A 58 46.29 6.35 -18.84
CA ASP A 58 45.60 7.43 -19.54
C ASP A 58 44.43 6.92 -20.42
N LEU A 59 44.42 5.61 -20.72
CA LEU A 59 43.36 4.96 -21.48
C LEU A 59 42.00 4.94 -20.77
N THR A 60 41.97 5.00 -19.44
CA THR A 60 40.71 4.93 -18.67
C THR A 60 39.71 6.02 -19.11
N ASN A 61 40.22 7.23 -19.37
CA ASN A 61 39.40 8.39 -19.73
C ASN A 61 39.61 8.82 -21.20
N ALA A 62 40.30 8.00 -22.00
CA ALA A 62 40.51 8.26 -23.42
C ALA A 62 39.17 8.29 -24.18
N LEU A 63 39.04 9.26 -25.08
CA LEU A 63 37.82 9.55 -25.81
C LEU A 63 37.90 9.05 -27.26
N ASP A 64 36.89 8.35 -27.72
CA ASP A 64 36.76 8.01 -29.13
C ASP A 64 36.38 9.24 -29.99
N SER A 65 36.29 9.05 -31.31
CA SER A 65 35.89 10.12 -32.24
C SER A 65 34.49 10.69 -31.93
N SER A 66 33.64 9.94 -31.23
CA SER A 66 32.30 10.34 -30.75
C SER A 66 32.31 10.95 -29.34
N GLY A 67 33.46 11.03 -28.67
CA GLY A 67 33.61 11.51 -27.30
C GLY A 67 33.19 10.50 -26.23
N LEU A 68 33.23 9.20 -26.52
CA LEU A 68 32.87 8.11 -25.61
C LEU A 68 34.13 7.51 -24.97
N THR A 69 34.02 7.15 -23.69
CA THR A 69 35.07 6.44 -22.93
C THR A 69 34.77 4.95 -22.83
N ALA A 70 35.75 4.15 -22.39
CA ALA A 70 35.56 2.74 -22.04
C ALA A 70 34.37 2.54 -21.08
N LEU A 71 34.17 3.47 -20.12
CA LEU A 71 33.04 3.43 -19.19
C LEU A 71 31.68 3.58 -19.90
N HIS A 72 31.58 4.38 -20.97
CA HIS A 72 30.35 4.48 -21.76
C HIS A 72 29.99 3.16 -22.44
N TYR A 73 30.99 2.45 -22.98
CA TYR A 73 30.79 1.16 -23.65
C TYR A 73 30.41 0.07 -22.65
N ALA A 74 31.12 -0.02 -21.52
CA ALA A 74 30.78 -0.98 -20.46
C ALA A 74 29.39 -0.73 -19.87
N SER A 75 29.05 0.54 -19.61
CA SER A 75 27.71 0.95 -19.15
C SER A 75 26.62 0.67 -20.18
N ARG A 76 26.90 0.82 -21.48
CA ARG A 76 25.97 0.49 -22.56
C ARG A 76 25.75 -1.02 -22.68
N SER A 77 26.80 -1.83 -22.55
CA SER A 77 26.73 -3.29 -22.75
C SER A 77 26.31 -4.07 -21.50
N GLY A 78 26.24 -3.42 -20.33
CA GLY A 78 25.77 -4.05 -19.10
C GLY A 78 26.86 -4.76 -18.28
N HIS A 79 28.14 -4.54 -18.59
CA HIS A 79 29.27 -5.21 -17.96
C HIS A 79 29.63 -4.58 -16.61
N PHE A 80 28.86 -4.92 -15.57
CA PHE A 80 28.99 -4.33 -14.23
C PHE A 80 30.38 -4.50 -13.60
N ASN A 81 31.00 -5.67 -13.80
CA ASN A 81 32.36 -5.96 -13.34
C ASN A 81 33.40 -4.98 -13.93
N ILE A 82 33.26 -4.60 -15.20
CA ILE A 82 34.12 -3.61 -15.86
C ILE A 82 33.79 -2.20 -15.37
N VAL A 83 32.51 -1.85 -15.21
CA VAL A 83 32.11 -0.55 -14.64
C VAL A 83 32.69 -0.37 -13.25
N SER A 84 32.55 -1.37 -12.38
CA SER A 84 33.10 -1.33 -11.01
C SER A 84 34.61 -1.17 -11.02
N PHE A 85 35.31 -1.96 -11.85
CA PHE A 85 36.76 -1.84 -12.01
C PHE A 85 37.19 -0.43 -12.48
N LEU A 86 36.58 0.08 -13.56
CA LEU A 86 36.94 1.38 -14.11
C LEU A 86 36.73 2.53 -13.11
N VAL A 87 35.66 2.49 -12.31
CA VAL A 87 35.31 3.55 -11.36
C VAL A 87 36.12 3.46 -10.07
N ASN A 88 36.24 2.27 -9.47
CA ASN A 88 36.87 2.11 -8.17
C ASN A 88 38.39 1.98 -8.23
N GLU A 89 38.91 1.37 -9.30
CA GLU A 89 40.34 1.07 -9.43
C GLU A 89 40.99 1.79 -10.62
N GLY A 90 40.25 1.95 -11.73
CA GLY A 90 40.76 2.54 -12.96
C GLY A 90 40.85 4.07 -12.98
N GLY A 91 40.19 4.77 -12.03
CA GLY A 91 40.17 6.24 -11.97
C GLY A 91 39.27 6.91 -13.02
N ALA A 92 38.19 6.24 -13.44
CA ALA A 92 37.30 6.75 -14.47
C ALA A 92 36.47 7.95 -13.98
N LYS A 93 36.43 9.03 -14.77
CA LYS A 93 35.54 10.16 -14.53
C LYS A 93 34.12 9.77 -14.96
N VAL A 94 33.27 9.50 -13.99
CA VAL A 94 31.90 8.96 -14.19
C VAL A 94 30.94 9.90 -14.94
N ASN A 95 31.26 11.19 -15.03
CA ASN A 95 30.40 12.24 -15.59
C ASN A 95 30.87 12.82 -16.94
N ILE A 96 31.80 12.15 -17.63
CA ILE A 96 32.21 12.58 -18.97
C ILE A 96 30.99 12.51 -19.91
N ALA A 97 30.73 13.57 -20.67
CA ALA A 97 29.61 13.66 -21.60
C ALA A 97 30.09 13.47 -23.06
N SER A 98 29.35 12.68 -23.84
CA SER A 98 29.65 12.44 -25.25
C SER A 98 29.49 13.69 -26.11
N ARG A 99 30.29 13.80 -27.18
CA ARG A 99 30.26 14.96 -28.08
C ARG A 99 28.94 15.04 -28.88
N SER A 100 28.36 13.91 -29.26
CA SER A 100 27.02 13.87 -29.85
C SER A 100 25.97 13.67 -28.74
N GLY A 101 25.17 14.70 -28.49
CA GLY A 101 24.01 14.62 -27.59
C GLY A 101 24.29 14.64 -26.08
N GLY A 102 25.55 14.73 -25.64
CA GLY A 102 25.89 14.90 -24.21
C GLY A 102 25.58 13.70 -23.32
N ALA A 103 25.50 12.48 -23.88
CA ALA A 103 25.18 11.29 -23.10
C ALA A 103 26.37 10.90 -22.22
N THR A 104 26.13 10.69 -20.93
CA THR A 104 27.13 10.16 -19.97
C THR A 104 27.04 8.63 -19.87
N PRO A 105 27.98 7.92 -19.21
CA PRO A 105 27.88 6.48 -18.99
C PRO A 105 26.58 6.08 -18.29
N LEU A 106 26.12 6.88 -17.31
CA LEU A 106 24.84 6.70 -16.64
C LEU A 106 23.65 6.74 -17.62
N HIS A 107 23.67 7.67 -18.59
CA HIS A 107 22.64 7.73 -19.63
C HIS A 107 22.64 6.47 -20.51
N ARG A 108 23.81 5.92 -20.83
CA ARG A 108 23.92 4.69 -21.62
C ARG A 108 23.40 3.47 -20.85
N ALA A 109 23.73 3.34 -19.57
CA ALA A 109 23.19 2.28 -18.70
C ALA A 109 21.68 2.39 -18.50
N ALA A 110 21.17 3.60 -18.29
CA ALA A 110 19.74 3.84 -18.14
C ALA A 110 18.96 3.58 -19.43
N TYR A 111 19.50 4.00 -20.59
CA TYR A 111 18.89 3.73 -21.89
C TYR A 111 18.80 2.24 -22.21
N MET A 112 19.80 1.45 -21.81
CA MET A 112 19.84 -0.01 -22.02
C MET A 112 19.23 -0.82 -20.87
N GLY A 113 18.74 -0.18 -19.81
CA GLY A 113 18.02 -0.83 -18.70
C GLY A 113 18.90 -1.55 -17.66
N HIS A 114 20.20 -1.23 -17.57
CA HIS A 114 21.13 -1.89 -16.65
C HIS A 114 21.08 -1.28 -15.24
N ILE A 115 20.04 -1.62 -14.47
CA ILE A 115 19.70 -1.01 -13.16
C ILE A 115 20.85 -1.08 -12.15
N GLN A 116 21.59 -2.19 -12.08
CA GLN A 116 22.71 -2.34 -11.16
C GLN A 116 23.84 -1.33 -11.43
N ILE A 117 24.13 -1.06 -12.70
CA ILE A 117 25.12 -0.06 -13.12
C ILE A 117 24.60 1.36 -12.84
N VAL A 118 23.31 1.60 -13.05
CA VAL A 118 22.66 2.89 -12.76
C VAL A 118 22.79 3.26 -11.30
N SER A 119 22.44 2.35 -10.37
CA SER A 119 22.58 2.59 -8.93
C SER A 119 24.04 2.89 -8.58
N PHE A 120 24.95 2.03 -9.03
CA PHE A 120 26.37 2.15 -8.71
C PHE A 120 27.01 3.45 -9.20
N LEU A 121 26.69 3.91 -10.43
CA LEU A 121 27.20 5.17 -10.96
C LEU A 121 26.59 6.40 -10.28
N ILE A 122 25.37 6.30 -9.74
CA ILE A 122 24.76 7.38 -8.93
C ILE A 122 25.50 7.51 -7.60
N ASP A 123 25.81 6.38 -6.96
CA ASP A 123 26.48 6.36 -5.66
C ASP A 123 27.92 6.92 -5.74
N HIS A 124 28.59 6.76 -6.89
CA HIS A 124 29.97 7.21 -7.13
C HIS A 124 30.06 8.54 -7.91
N GLY A 125 28.93 9.13 -8.30
CA GLY A 125 28.87 10.44 -8.93
C GLY A 125 28.48 11.50 -7.91
N GLU A 126 29.45 12.26 -7.37
CA GLU A 126 29.21 13.34 -6.40
C GLU A 126 28.03 14.24 -6.81
N LEU A 127 26.88 14.05 -6.15
CA LEU A 127 25.67 14.84 -6.38
C LEU A 127 25.17 15.59 -5.13
N PHE A 128 25.97 15.67 -4.07
CA PHE A 128 25.68 16.49 -2.89
C PHE A 128 26.98 17.08 -2.32
N PRO A 129 27.19 18.41 -2.28
CA PRO A 129 28.15 18.97 -1.33
C PRO A 129 27.54 18.87 0.07
N SER A 130 28.30 18.30 1.00
CA SER A 130 27.99 18.24 2.44
C SER A 130 27.72 19.64 3.01
N ASP A 131 26.73 19.73 3.91
CA ASP A 131 26.03 20.93 4.41
C ASP A 131 26.86 22.03 5.12
N ASP A 132 28.19 22.05 5.07
CA ASP A 132 29.03 22.89 5.94
C ASP A 132 29.74 24.10 5.29
N VAL A 133 29.47 24.46 4.04
CA VAL A 133 30.21 25.59 3.38
C VAL A 133 29.34 26.72 2.81
N LEU A 134 28.04 26.81 3.15
CA LEU A 134 27.16 27.83 2.55
C LEU A 134 26.64 28.95 3.47
N PHE A 135 27.00 28.98 4.76
CA PHE A 135 26.58 30.07 5.65
C PHE A 135 27.75 30.89 6.19
N GLY A 136 28.34 31.70 5.30
CA GLY A 136 29.11 32.86 5.72
C GLY A 136 28.18 34.01 6.13
N LYS A 137 27.69 34.01 7.37
CA LYS A 137 27.26 35.23 8.09
C LYS A 137 27.13 34.93 9.59
N LYS A 138 27.85 35.72 10.41
CA LYS A 138 27.76 35.73 11.88
C LYS A 138 26.31 35.91 12.31
N VAL A 139 25.85 35.07 13.23
CA VAL A 139 24.61 35.26 13.99
C VAL A 139 25.03 35.71 15.38
N ASP A 140 24.51 36.85 15.80
CA ASP A 140 24.74 37.40 17.14
C ASP A 140 24.10 36.49 18.20
N GLU A 141 24.83 36.33 19.30
CA GLU A 141 24.50 35.49 20.45
C GLU A 141 23.30 36.07 21.21
N GLU A 142 22.09 35.52 21.06
CA GLU A 142 21.11 35.55 22.16
C GLU A 142 19.92 34.55 22.09
N ASP A 143 19.69 33.82 20.98
CA ASP A 143 18.52 32.91 20.88
C ASP A 143 18.84 31.40 21.04
N ASP A 144 19.98 31.04 21.64
CA ASP A 144 20.51 29.66 21.61
C ASP A 144 20.05 28.72 22.77
N LYS A 145 18.89 28.99 23.37
CA LYS A 145 18.33 28.14 24.46
C LYS A 145 17.21 27.19 24.03
N VAL A 146 16.62 27.37 22.84
CA VAL A 146 15.53 26.51 22.35
C VAL A 146 16.04 25.41 21.40
N SER A 147 17.04 25.71 20.57
CA SER A 147 17.64 24.73 19.62
C SER A 147 18.57 23.71 20.30
N SER A 148 19.30 24.11 21.34
CA SER A 148 20.20 23.23 22.09
C SER A 148 19.47 22.13 22.88
N ARG A 149 18.24 22.40 23.33
CA ARG A 149 17.38 21.40 23.98
C ARG A 149 16.81 20.38 22.99
N PHE A 150 16.47 20.81 21.77
CA PHE A 150 15.93 19.94 20.71
C PHE A 150 17.02 19.03 20.09
N LEU A 151 18.25 19.54 19.91
CA LEU A 151 19.37 18.78 19.36
C LEU A 151 19.99 17.77 20.35
N SER A 152 19.94 18.05 21.66
CA SER A 152 20.44 17.11 22.68
C SER A 152 19.59 15.84 22.79
N HIS A 153 18.29 15.93 22.48
CA HIS A 153 17.37 14.78 22.45
C HIS A 153 17.58 13.89 21.22
N PHE A 154 17.91 14.48 20.06
CA PHE A 154 18.11 13.75 18.80
C PHE A 154 19.50 13.11 18.64
N LYS A 155 20.52 13.66 19.32
CA LYS A 155 21.88 13.07 19.33
C LYS A 155 22.02 11.88 20.27
N ARG A 156 21.05 11.67 21.17
CA ARG A 156 21.02 10.52 22.10
C ARG A 156 20.46 9.24 21.47
N THR A 157 19.90 9.32 20.26
CA THR A 157 19.26 8.20 19.54
C THR A 157 20.04 7.72 18.31
N LYS A 158 21.27 8.21 18.07
CA LYS A 158 22.06 7.86 16.89
C LYS A 158 23.39 7.15 17.15
N SER A 159 23.69 6.74 18.39
CA SER A 159 24.88 5.94 18.69
C SER A 159 24.55 4.46 18.91
N SER A 160 24.04 3.77 17.88
CA SER A 160 24.22 2.31 17.70
C SER A 160 23.43 1.80 16.48
N SER A 161 23.90 2.10 15.27
CA SER A 161 23.79 1.19 14.11
C SER A 161 24.26 1.92 12.85
N GLU A 162 25.55 1.83 12.56
CA GLU A 162 26.02 1.93 11.18
C GLU A 162 26.09 0.52 10.57
N SER A 163 25.88 0.53 9.27
CA SER A 163 25.54 -0.54 8.33
C SER A 163 26.59 -1.62 8.11
N GLU A 164 26.13 -2.86 7.91
CA GLU A 164 26.81 -3.82 7.03
C GLU A 164 25.81 -4.42 6.04
N ILE A 165 26.20 -4.35 4.76
CA ILE A 165 25.52 -4.88 3.58
C ILE A 165 25.78 -6.40 3.51
N LEU A 166 24.72 -7.19 3.32
CA LEU A 166 24.79 -8.65 3.12
C LEU A 166 25.55 -9.02 1.83
N PRO A 167 26.45 -10.03 1.89
CA PRO A 167 26.65 -10.99 0.82
C PRO A 167 25.99 -12.34 1.13
N ASN A 168 25.68 -13.07 0.06
CA ASN A 168 25.02 -14.37 0.03
C ASN A 168 25.60 -15.42 1.02
N SER A 169 24.68 -16.13 1.68
CA SER A 169 24.86 -17.39 2.41
C SER A 169 26.15 -17.53 3.25
N LEU A 170 26.10 -17.04 4.49
CA LEU A 170 27.05 -17.38 5.54
C LEU A 170 26.37 -18.23 6.63
N PRO A 171 27.11 -19.18 7.27
CA PRO A 171 26.58 -20.01 8.33
C PRO A 171 26.19 -19.16 9.56
N PRO A 172 25.25 -19.63 10.41
CA PRO A 172 24.71 -18.83 11.51
C PRO A 172 25.82 -18.31 12.42
N THR A 173 25.88 -16.98 12.59
CA THR A 173 26.89 -16.30 13.43
C THR A 173 26.63 -16.55 14.92
N LYS A 174 27.67 -16.41 15.76
CA LYS A 174 27.58 -16.60 17.23
C LYS A 174 26.41 -15.84 17.90
N ARG A 175 25.98 -14.72 17.33
CA ARG A 175 24.85 -13.92 17.83
C ARG A 175 23.49 -14.56 17.53
N SER A 176 23.34 -15.27 16.41
CA SER A 176 22.11 -16.04 16.13
C SER A 176 22.03 -17.28 17.01
N LYS A 177 23.16 -17.95 17.30
CA LYS A 177 23.21 -19.03 18.30
C LYS A 177 22.88 -18.55 19.72
N GLN A 178 23.39 -17.39 20.15
CA GLN A 178 23.06 -16.82 21.47
C GLN A 178 21.59 -16.38 21.56
N ILE A 179 21.00 -15.85 20.49
CA ILE A 179 19.55 -15.54 20.46
C ILE A 179 18.74 -16.85 20.50
N GLU A 180 19.11 -17.87 19.70
CA GLU A 180 18.47 -19.19 19.71
C GLU A 180 18.64 -19.94 21.03
N GLU A 181 19.75 -19.76 21.74
CA GLU A 181 19.99 -20.29 23.09
C GLU A 181 19.18 -19.51 24.14
N SER A 182 19.04 -18.19 24.01
CA SER A 182 18.19 -17.37 24.89
C SER A 182 16.69 -17.61 24.69
N MET A 183 16.26 -17.98 23.48
CA MET A 183 14.88 -18.38 23.17
C MET A 183 14.54 -19.80 23.64
N ARG A 184 15.55 -20.58 24.04
CA ARG A 184 15.41 -21.90 24.69
C ARG A 184 15.44 -21.82 26.21
N ASP A 185 15.60 -20.63 26.80
CA ASP A 185 15.45 -20.47 28.24
C ASP A 185 13.96 -20.63 28.58
N GLU A 186 13.59 -21.74 29.22
CA GLU A 186 12.22 -22.05 29.67
C GLU A 186 11.61 -20.93 30.55
N ARG A 187 12.44 -20.01 31.05
CA ARG A 187 12.04 -18.87 31.88
C ARG A 187 11.47 -17.68 31.10
N VAL A 188 11.64 -17.59 29.78
CA VAL A 188 11.17 -16.43 29.00
C VAL A 188 10.00 -16.81 28.09
N LYS A 189 8.79 -16.38 28.47
CA LYS A 189 7.59 -16.62 27.66
C LYS A 189 7.65 -15.83 26.34
N PRO A 190 7.51 -16.49 25.16
CA PRO A 190 7.51 -15.77 23.89
C PRO A 190 6.37 -14.77 23.80
N TYR A 191 6.64 -13.61 23.21
CA TYR A 191 5.68 -12.51 23.15
C TYR A 191 4.32 -12.90 22.54
N TYR A 192 4.31 -13.76 21.53
CA TYR A 192 3.08 -14.13 20.82
C TYR A 192 2.16 -14.96 21.73
N LEU A 193 2.74 -15.80 22.60
CA LEU A 193 2.00 -16.58 23.57
C LEU A 193 1.58 -15.72 24.77
N ALA A 194 2.45 -14.82 25.24
CA ALA A 194 2.07 -13.85 26.29
C ALA A 194 0.91 -12.95 25.85
N ASN A 195 0.95 -12.45 24.61
CA ASN A 195 -0.11 -11.63 24.03
C ASN A 195 -1.39 -12.44 23.86
N TRP A 196 -1.29 -13.69 23.39
CA TRP A 196 -2.41 -14.62 23.27
C TRP A 196 -3.14 -14.81 24.60
N GLU A 197 -2.41 -15.17 25.66
CA GLU A 197 -2.98 -15.34 27.00
C GLU A 197 -3.60 -14.05 27.54
N THR A 198 -2.96 -12.91 27.29
CA THR A 198 -3.48 -11.61 27.71
C THR A 198 -4.81 -11.29 27.03
N ILE A 199 -4.94 -11.60 25.73
CA ILE A 199 -6.19 -11.43 24.98
C ILE A 199 -7.28 -12.36 25.54
N VAL A 200 -6.96 -13.66 25.68
CA VAL A 200 -7.93 -14.66 26.17
C VAL A 200 -8.41 -14.29 27.57
N ARG A 201 -7.50 -13.93 28.47
CA ARG A 201 -7.82 -13.46 29.83
C ARG A 201 -8.65 -12.18 29.81
N GLY A 202 -8.24 -11.19 29.01
CA GLY A 202 -8.94 -9.90 28.91
C GLY A 202 -10.40 -10.03 28.46
N VAL A 203 -10.70 -10.98 27.56
CA VAL A 203 -12.05 -11.18 27.02
C VAL A 203 -12.88 -12.13 27.90
N LEU A 204 -12.30 -13.25 28.34
CA LEU A 204 -13.08 -14.32 29.01
C LEU A 204 -13.06 -14.25 30.54
N GLU A 205 -12.01 -13.67 31.14
CA GLU A 205 -11.84 -13.64 32.61
C GLU A 205 -12.07 -12.23 33.17
N GLU A 206 -11.60 -11.18 32.48
CA GLU A 206 -11.63 -9.79 32.98
C GLU A 206 -12.84 -8.97 32.48
N CYS A 207 -13.59 -9.46 31.49
CA CYS A 207 -14.75 -8.78 30.92
C CYS A 207 -16.02 -9.65 30.97
N PRO A 208 -16.85 -9.55 32.03
CA PRO A 208 -18.03 -10.39 32.19
C PRO A 208 -19.03 -10.29 31.03
N ASP A 209 -19.24 -9.09 30.48
CA ASP A 209 -20.17 -8.87 29.37
C ASP A 209 -19.77 -9.62 28.10
N ASP A 210 -18.47 -9.64 27.78
CA ASP A 210 -17.93 -10.36 26.62
C ASP A 210 -17.91 -11.88 26.90
N ALA A 211 -17.55 -12.29 28.12
CA ALA A 211 -17.54 -13.70 28.53
C ALA A 211 -18.92 -14.37 28.43
N ASN A 212 -19.99 -13.63 28.73
CA ASN A 212 -21.39 -14.10 28.62
C ASN A 212 -21.83 -14.42 27.17
N LEU A 213 -21.02 -14.08 26.16
CA LEU A 213 -21.26 -14.42 24.76
C LEU A 213 -20.78 -15.83 24.39
N PHE A 214 -20.11 -16.54 25.30
CA PHE A 214 -19.54 -17.86 25.07
C PHE A 214 -20.21 -18.92 25.95
N THR A 215 -20.26 -20.17 25.47
CA THR A 215 -20.72 -21.29 26.29
C THR A 215 -19.68 -21.70 27.33
N VAL A 216 -20.13 -22.45 28.34
CA VAL A 216 -19.23 -23.01 29.36
C VAL A 216 -18.15 -23.90 28.73
N ASP A 217 -18.51 -24.65 27.69
CA ASP A 217 -17.57 -25.52 26.97
C ASP A 217 -16.55 -24.71 26.16
N GLU A 218 -16.97 -23.63 25.50
CA GLU A 218 -16.08 -22.71 24.78
C GLU A 218 -15.08 -22.06 25.76
N ILE A 219 -15.57 -21.55 26.89
CA ILE A 219 -14.71 -20.97 27.93
C ILE A 219 -13.74 -22.03 28.47
N SER A 220 -14.23 -23.24 28.75
CA SER A 220 -13.38 -24.33 29.23
C SER A 220 -12.32 -24.73 28.21
N LEU A 221 -12.65 -24.76 26.92
CA LEU A 221 -11.69 -25.05 25.85
C LEU A 221 -10.59 -24.00 25.78
N ALA A 222 -10.96 -22.71 25.78
CA ALA A 222 -10.02 -21.60 25.67
C ALA A 222 -9.17 -21.38 26.93
N THR A 223 -9.69 -21.71 28.12
CA THR A 223 -9.02 -21.40 29.40
C THR A 223 -8.43 -22.63 30.09
N LYS A 224 -9.14 -23.76 30.17
CA LYS A 224 -8.68 -24.96 30.89
C LYS A 224 -7.95 -25.91 29.95
N CYS A 225 -8.59 -26.33 28.85
CA CYS A 225 -8.02 -27.30 27.92
C CYS A 225 -6.78 -26.75 27.21
N PHE A 226 -6.81 -25.49 26.78
CA PHE A 226 -5.63 -24.86 26.19
C PHE A 226 -4.48 -24.72 27.21
N LYS A 227 -4.76 -24.35 28.47
CA LYS A 227 -3.72 -24.25 29.52
C LYS A 227 -3.19 -25.61 29.98
N SER A 228 -3.95 -26.70 29.81
CA SER A 228 -3.49 -28.05 30.15
C SER A 228 -2.52 -28.64 29.12
N LEU A 229 -2.45 -28.07 27.91
CA LEU A 229 -1.45 -28.44 26.91
C LEU A 229 -0.04 -28.15 27.42
N SER A 230 0.92 -28.93 26.95
CA SER A 230 2.34 -28.66 27.11
C SER A 230 2.69 -27.29 26.56
N TYR A 231 3.77 -26.73 27.10
CA TYR A 231 4.21 -25.40 26.71
C TYR A 231 4.60 -25.33 25.22
N ASP A 232 5.19 -26.40 24.68
CA ASP A 232 5.51 -26.54 23.27
C ASP A 232 4.24 -26.60 22.40
N ALA A 233 3.19 -27.30 22.85
CA ALA A 233 1.90 -27.38 22.16
C ALA A 233 1.18 -26.03 22.11
N GLN A 234 1.17 -25.29 23.23
CA GLN A 234 0.63 -23.93 23.26
C GLN A 234 1.38 -23.00 22.29
N LYS A 235 2.72 -23.03 22.31
CA LYS A 235 3.55 -22.25 21.38
C LYS A 235 3.24 -22.62 19.93
N LEU A 236 3.18 -23.91 19.61
CA LEU A 236 2.94 -24.40 18.25
C LEU A 236 1.56 -23.99 17.75
N TYR A 237 0.52 -24.15 18.57
CA TYR A 237 -0.84 -23.77 18.19
C TYR A 237 -0.93 -22.30 17.81
N VAL A 238 -0.39 -21.40 18.65
CA VAL A 238 -0.43 -19.95 18.38
C VAL A 238 0.36 -19.60 17.12
N ARG A 239 1.50 -20.27 16.87
CA ARG A 239 2.28 -20.10 15.62
C ARG A 239 1.49 -20.53 14.40
N LEU A 240 0.81 -21.68 14.45
CA LEU A 240 -0.03 -22.15 13.35
C LEU A 240 -1.24 -21.25 13.14
N PHE A 241 -1.82 -20.73 14.22
CA PHE A 241 -2.97 -19.81 14.19
C PHE A 241 -2.65 -18.49 13.47
N GLN A 242 -1.42 -17.99 13.61
CA GLN A 242 -0.95 -16.80 12.90
C GLN A 242 -0.69 -17.04 11.40
N ARG A 243 -0.77 -18.28 10.90
CA ARG A 243 -0.57 -18.56 9.47
C ARG A 243 -1.90 -18.54 8.73
N LYS A 244 -1.84 -18.50 7.40
CA LYS A 244 -3.03 -18.74 6.57
C LYS A 244 -3.62 -20.09 6.96
N TRP A 245 -4.93 -20.14 7.18
CA TRP A 245 -5.63 -21.37 7.54
C TRP A 245 -5.73 -22.29 6.32
N THR A 246 -4.74 -23.16 6.19
CA THR A 246 -4.62 -24.15 5.12
C THR A 246 -3.95 -25.40 5.66
N TRP A 247 -4.00 -26.49 4.90
CA TRP A 247 -3.19 -27.68 5.16
C TRP A 247 -1.69 -27.37 5.05
N ILE A 248 -0.91 -27.93 5.97
CA ILE A 248 0.54 -27.72 6.04
C ILE A 248 1.22 -29.07 6.25
N SER A 249 2.19 -29.39 5.38
CA SER A 249 3.07 -30.55 5.54
C SER A 249 4.01 -30.35 6.74
N ILE A 250 4.25 -31.42 7.48
CA ILE A 250 5.17 -31.44 8.62
C ILE A 250 6.56 -30.89 8.28
N LYS A 251 7.06 -31.12 7.05
CA LYS A 251 8.36 -30.60 6.58
C LYS A 251 8.42 -29.07 6.54
N LYS A 252 7.26 -28.40 6.46
CA LYS A 252 7.14 -26.93 6.46
C LYS A 252 6.93 -26.35 7.86
N ILE A 253 6.83 -27.19 8.90
CA ILE A 253 6.64 -26.81 10.29
C ILE A 253 7.98 -26.96 11.01
N SER A 254 8.72 -25.85 11.15
CA SER A 254 9.99 -25.81 11.86
C SER A 254 10.11 -24.52 12.66
N TYR A 255 10.30 -24.66 13.97
CA TYR A 255 10.47 -23.55 14.91
C TYR A 255 11.60 -23.91 15.87
N ALA A 256 12.61 -23.05 15.99
CA ALA A 256 13.81 -23.33 16.79
C ALA A 256 13.50 -23.50 18.30
N GLU A 257 12.41 -22.87 18.74
CA GLU A 257 11.92 -22.88 20.12
C GLU A 257 11.05 -24.09 20.49
N ILE A 258 10.75 -25.00 19.56
CA ILE A 258 9.94 -26.21 19.80
C ILE A 258 10.81 -27.44 19.57
N VAL A 259 11.03 -28.24 20.61
CA VAL A 259 12.04 -29.31 20.59
C VAL A 259 11.59 -30.49 19.74
N ASN A 260 10.34 -30.94 19.92
CA ASN A 260 9.81 -32.09 19.21
C ASN A 260 8.44 -31.77 18.57
N VAL A 261 8.48 -31.28 17.33
CA VAL A 261 7.29 -30.91 16.56
C VAL A 261 6.34 -32.09 16.37
N GLU A 262 6.83 -33.30 16.13
CA GLU A 262 6.00 -34.49 15.92
C GLU A 262 5.17 -34.86 17.15
N ASN A 263 5.79 -34.95 18.33
CA ASN A 263 5.07 -35.23 19.57
C ASN A 263 4.10 -34.10 19.93
N THR A 264 4.52 -32.86 19.68
CA THR A 264 3.68 -31.68 19.93
C THR A 264 2.43 -31.66 19.03
N LEU A 265 2.55 -32.07 17.77
CA LEU A 265 1.41 -32.20 16.86
C LEU A 265 0.46 -33.32 17.30
N LYS A 266 0.98 -34.47 17.72
CA LYS A 266 0.15 -35.56 18.27
C LYS A 266 -0.65 -35.12 19.49
N GLU A 267 -0.02 -34.40 20.41
CA GLU A 267 -0.72 -33.85 21.58
C GLU A 267 -1.85 -32.89 21.16
N LEU A 268 -1.59 -31.99 20.22
CA LEU A 268 -2.63 -31.09 19.71
C LEU A 268 -3.78 -31.83 19.02
N GLU A 269 -3.49 -32.95 18.35
CA GLU A 269 -4.48 -33.82 17.70
C GLU A 269 -5.33 -34.56 18.74
N GLU A 270 -4.71 -35.15 19.77
CA GLU A 270 -5.38 -35.82 20.90
C GLU A 270 -6.34 -34.88 21.64
N HIS A 271 -6.00 -33.59 21.70
CA HIS A 271 -6.84 -32.54 22.28
C HIS A 271 -7.75 -31.82 21.27
N PHE A 272 -7.88 -32.32 20.04
CA PHE A 272 -8.75 -31.82 18.97
C PHE A 272 -8.47 -30.38 18.49
N PHE A 273 -7.29 -29.83 18.74
CA PHE A 273 -6.88 -28.50 18.25
C PHE A 273 -6.43 -28.51 16.79
N ILE A 274 -5.99 -29.66 16.28
CA ILE A 274 -5.65 -29.87 14.87
C ILE A 274 -6.31 -31.14 14.34
N ASN A 275 -6.48 -31.19 13.02
CA ASN A 275 -6.85 -32.39 12.27
C ASN A 275 -5.67 -32.83 11.40
N ASP A 276 -5.50 -34.14 11.27
CA ASP A 276 -4.53 -34.75 10.38
C ASP A 276 -5.13 -34.97 8.98
N HIS A 277 -4.27 -35.31 8.03
CA HIS A 277 -4.65 -35.58 6.64
C HIS A 277 -5.68 -36.72 6.46
N SER A 278 -5.97 -37.53 7.48
CA SER A 278 -7.04 -38.54 7.41
C SER A 278 -8.43 -37.92 7.17
N SER A 279 -8.65 -36.68 7.60
CA SER A 279 -9.90 -35.96 7.39
C SER A 279 -10.01 -35.29 6.02
N LEU A 280 -8.96 -35.33 5.19
CA LEU A 280 -8.88 -34.65 3.90
C LEU A 280 -9.58 -35.44 2.78
N LYS A 281 -10.69 -34.88 2.25
CA LYS A 281 -11.50 -35.51 1.20
C LYS A 281 -11.48 -34.78 -0.14
N ASP A 282 -11.02 -33.54 -0.17
CA ASP A 282 -11.03 -32.70 -1.37
C ASP A 282 -9.79 -32.98 -2.25
N ILE A 283 -10.04 -33.50 -3.45
CA ILE A 283 -9.00 -33.83 -4.43
C ILE A 283 -8.21 -32.59 -4.86
N SER A 284 -8.86 -31.44 -5.04
CA SER A 284 -8.18 -30.21 -5.45
C SER A 284 -7.20 -29.72 -4.39
N LEU A 285 -7.57 -29.83 -3.11
CA LEU A 285 -6.65 -29.51 -2.00
C LEU A 285 -5.50 -30.50 -1.92
N ILE A 286 -5.76 -31.80 -2.08
CA ILE A 286 -4.72 -32.84 -2.10
C ILE A 286 -3.70 -32.57 -3.21
N ILE A 287 -4.15 -32.24 -4.42
CA ILE A 287 -3.26 -31.91 -5.55
C ILE A 287 -2.36 -30.74 -5.20
N ASN A 288 -2.90 -29.68 -4.58
CA ASN A 288 -2.13 -28.50 -4.21
C ASN A 288 -1.09 -28.75 -3.10
N LEU A 289 -1.21 -29.85 -2.36
CA LEU A 289 -0.27 -30.24 -1.31
C LEU A 289 0.88 -31.13 -1.81
N LEU A 290 0.74 -31.72 -3.00
CA LEU A 290 1.77 -32.58 -3.57
C LEU A 290 3.02 -31.75 -3.93
N PRO A 291 4.22 -32.24 -3.56
CA PRO A 291 5.46 -31.47 -3.70
C PRO A 291 5.97 -31.37 -5.14
N SER A 292 5.61 -32.30 -6.05
CA SER A 292 6.10 -32.29 -7.44
C SER A 292 5.05 -32.70 -8.49
N PRO A 293 5.26 -32.32 -9.78
CA PRO A 293 4.46 -32.82 -10.90
C PRO A 293 4.55 -34.34 -11.10
N GLU A 294 5.64 -34.98 -10.67
CA GLU A 294 5.84 -36.43 -10.78
C GLU A 294 4.92 -37.18 -9.81
N ASP A 295 4.71 -36.63 -8.60
CA ASP A 295 3.75 -37.18 -7.62
C ASP A 295 2.30 -37.04 -8.12
N ILE A 296 2.01 -35.95 -8.83
CA ILE A 296 0.75 -35.78 -9.55
C ILE A 296 0.63 -36.85 -10.63
N ILE A 297 1.67 -37.09 -11.44
CA ILE A 297 1.63 -38.16 -12.46
C ILE A 297 1.43 -39.53 -11.80
N LEU A 298 2.11 -39.85 -10.70
CA LEU A 298 1.99 -41.12 -9.97
C LEU A 298 0.59 -41.33 -9.35
N ALA A 299 -0.02 -40.26 -8.84
CA ALA A 299 -1.40 -40.26 -8.35
C ALA A 299 -2.42 -40.40 -9.50
N PHE A 300 -2.13 -39.80 -10.66
CA PHE A 300 -3.04 -39.71 -11.83
C PHE A 300 -2.74 -40.69 -12.98
N ASP A 301 -1.75 -41.57 -12.86
CA ASP A 301 -1.26 -42.44 -13.95
C ASP A 301 -2.34 -43.41 -14.49
N LYS A 302 -3.38 -43.70 -13.69
CA LYS A 302 -4.57 -44.46 -14.10
C LYS A 302 -5.70 -43.58 -14.67
N LEU A 303 -5.75 -42.31 -14.30
CA LEU A 303 -6.77 -41.33 -14.71
C LEU A 303 -6.52 -40.79 -16.12
N ILE A 304 -5.25 -40.51 -16.45
CA ILE A 304 -4.85 -39.97 -17.76
C ILE A 304 -5.11 -40.96 -18.90
N LYS A 305 -5.07 -42.28 -18.62
CA LYS A 305 -5.38 -43.33 -19.60
C LYS A 305 -6.88 -43.49 -19.91
N GLN A 306 -7.77 -42.77 -19.22
CA GLN A 306 -9.22 -42.78 -19.46
C GLN A 306 -9.79 -41.37 -19.73
N LYS A 307 -9.08 -40.56 -20.54
CA LYS A 307 -9.50 -39.19 -20.92
C LYS A 307 -10.92 -39.08 -21.52
N SER A 308 -11.53 -40.17 -21.99
CA SER A 308 -12.92 -40.19 -22.47
C SER A 308 -13.99 -40.34 -21.38
N PHE A 309 -13.62 -40.60 -20.11
CA PHE A 309 -14.57 -40.98 -19.06
C PHE A 309 -15.04 -39.81 -18.18
N PHE A 310 -14.17 -38.83 -17.90
CA PHE A 310 -14.50 -37.70 -17.01
C PHE A 310 -15.56 -36.73 -17.56
N ASN A 311 -15.70 -36.66 -18.88
CA ASN A 311 -16.66 -35.76 -19.51
C ASN A 311 -18.05 -36.37 -19.68
N LYS A 312 -18.30 -37.63 -19.30
CA LYS A 312 -19.56 -38.33 -19.61
C LYS A 312 -20.31 -39.01 -18.47
N CYS A 313 -19.72 -39.24 -17.29
CA CYS A 313 -20.46 -39.77 -16.15
C CYS A 313 -19.97 -39.15 -14.85
N GLY A 314 -20.90 -38.77 -13.97
CA GLY A 314 -20.63 -38.47 -12.57
C GLY A 314 -19.72 -39.56 -11.99
N VAL A 315 -18.63 -39.14 -11.37
CA VAL A 315 -17.51 -40.03 -11.04
C VAL A 315 -17.98 -41.10 -10.06
N ASN A 316 -17.64 -42.35 -10.33
CA ASN A 316 -17.90 -43.48 -9.43
C ASN A 316 -17.15 -43.24 -8.11
N GLU A 317 -17.88 -42.98 -7.03
CA GLU A 317 -17.38 -42.59 -5.69
C GLU A 317 -16.28 -43.55 -5.17
N VAL A 318 -16.39 -44.83 -5.52
CA VAL A 318 -15.41 -45.88 -5.19
C VAL A 318 -14.04 -45.62 -5.83
N LEU A 319 -14.00 -45.12 -7.06
CA LEU A 319 -12.76 -44.80 -7.75
C LEU A 319 -12.11 -43.55 -7.16
N GLN A 320 -12.90 -42.52 -6.85
CA GLN A 320 -12.42 -41.31 -6.16
C GLN A 320 -11.80 -41.64 -4.81
N ASN A 321 -12.47 -42.43 -3.99
CA ASN A 321 -11.95 -42.82 -2.67
C ASN A 321 -10.63 -43.61 -2.78
N LYS A 322 -10.46 -44.44 -3.82
CA LYS A 322 -9.18 -45.13 -4.09
C LYS A 322 -8.07 -44.18 -4.51
N ILE A 323 -8.39 -43.15 -5.31
CA ILE A 323 -7.43 -42.13 -5.76
C ILE A 323 -7.01 -41.26 -4.58
N ILE A 324 -7.97 -40.78 -3.80
CA ILE A 324 -7.74 -40.00 -2.58
C ILE A 324 -6.84 -40.78 -1.64
N LYS A 325 -7.16 -42.05 -1.36
CA LYS A 325 -6.33 -42.89 -0.50
C LYS A 325 -4.89 -43.00 -1.01
N LYS A 326 -4.69 -43.32 -2.30
CA LYS A 326 -3.34 -43.44 -2.86
C LYS A 326 -2.56 -42.12 -2.84
N ALA A 327 -3.25 -40.99 -3.06
CA ALA A 327 -2.64 -39.66 -3.00
C ALA A 327 -2.26 -39.28 -1.56
N LEU A 328 -3.12 -39.58 -0.58
CA LEU A 328 -2.83 -39.42 0.84
C LEU A 328 -1.66 -40.30 1.28
N ASP A 329 -1.61 -41.56 0.84
CA ASP A 329 -0.49 -42.48 1.11
C ASP A 329 0.86 -41.97 0.55
N SER A 330 0.83 -41.08 -0.44
CA SER A 330 2.02 -40.48 -1.06
C SER A 330 2.40 -39.13 -0.44
N LEU A 331 1.57 -38.56 0.44
CA LEU A 331 1.82 -37.28 1.10
C LEU A 331 2.61 -37.49 2.39
N ASP A 332 3.52 -36.56 2.68
CA ASP A 332 4.04 -36.43 4.04
C ASP A 332 2.87 -36.09 5.00
N PRO A 333 2.97 -36.41 6.30
CA PRO A 333 1.96 -36.03 7.29
C PRO A 333 1.62 -34.55 7.19
N CYS A 334 0.34 -34.26 6.91
CA CYS A 334 -0.19 -32.91 6.79
C CYS A 334 -1.21 -32.65 7.90
N PHE A 335 -1.23 -31.40 8.37
CA PHE A 335 -2.08 -30.96 9.45
C PHE A 335 -2.79 -29.67 9.09
N ILE A 336 -3.96 -29.46 9.68
CA ILE A 336 -4.70 -28.21 9.62
C ILE A 336 -5.26 -27.90 11.02
N LEU A 337 -5.38 -26.62 11.38
CA LEU A 337 -6.08 -26.26 12.60
C LEU A 337 -7.54 -26.68 12.53
N SER A 338 -8.05 -27.30 13.59
CA SER A 338 -9.45 -27.65 13.74
C SER A 338 -10.32 -26.40 13.66
N GLU A 339 -11.44 -26.50 12.94
CA GLU A 339 -12.32 -25.37 12.68
C GLU A 339 -12.93 -24.81 13.98
N GLU A 340 -13.45 -25.66 14.85
CA GLU A 340 -14.16 -25.25 16.07
C GLU A 340 -13.28 -24.42 17.04
N PRO A 341 -12.11 -24.90 17.51
CA PRO A 341 -11.20 -24.08 18.33
C PRO A 341 -10.77 -22.81 17.60
N ARG A 342 -10.49 -22.91 16.31
CA ARG A 342 -10.04 -21.76 15.52
C ARG A 342 -11.10 -20.66 15.47
N ARG A 343 -12.36 -21.02 15.21
CA ARG A 343 -13.50 -20.10 15.18
C ARG A 343 -13.72 -19.44 16.54
N LEU A 344 -13.62 -20.21 17.62
CA LEU A 344 -13.67 -19.69 18.98
C LEU A 344 -12.60 -18.61 19.21
N PHE A 345 -11.33 -18.89 18.93
CA PHE A 345 -10.28 -17.90 19.14
C PHE A 345 -10.38 -16.69 18.19
N ASN A 346 -10.86 -16.87 16.95
CA ASN A 346 -11.19 -15.74 16.08
C ASN A 346 -12.26 -14.83 16.69
N ARG A 347 -13.31 -15.39 17.33
CA ARG A 347 -14.32 -14.60 18.04
C ARG A 347 -13.71 -13.83 19.20
N ILE A 348 -12.87 -14.47 20.01
CA ILE A 348 -12.15 -13.83 21.12
C ILE A 348 -11.28 -12.66 20.61
N LEU A 349 -10.48 -12.89 19.57
CA LEU A 349 -9.65 -11.86 18.92
C LEU A 349 -10.49 -10.71 18.35
N SER A 350 -11.67 -11.02 17.79
CA SER A 350 -12.59 -10.03 17.23
C SER A 350 -13.18 -9.12 18.32
N LEU A 351 -13.49 -9.67 19.50
CA LEU A 351 -13.98 -8.87 20.64
C LEU A 351 -12.87 -7.99 21.23
N HIS A 352 -11.67 -8.54 21.40
CA HIS A 352 -10.52 -7.78 21.92
C HIS A 352 -10.16 -6.59 21.03
N SER A 353 -10.17 -6.79 19.70
CA SER A 353 -9.71 -5.80 18.72
C SER A 353 -10.81 -5.39 17.73
N LEU A 354 -12.04 -5.20 18.21
CA LEU A 354 -13.21 -4.88 17.38
C LEU A 354 -12.96 -3.69 16.44
N THR A 355 -12.24 -2.67 16.94
CA THR A 355 -11.92 -1.44 16.23
C THR A 355 -10.93 -1.66 15.07
N ARG A 356 -10.01 -2.61 15.25
CA ARG A 356 -8.86 -2.83 14.37
C ARG A 356 -9.21 -3.60 13.11
N PHE A 357 -10.26 -4.43 13.16
CA PHE A 357 -10.80 -5.07 11.97
C PHE A 357 -11.14 -4.08 10.85
N TYR A 358 -11.58 -2.87 11.20
CA TYR A 358 -11.82 -1.82 10.22
C TYR A 358 -10.53 -1.05 9.83
N GLU A 359 -9.61 -0.83 10.76
CA GLU A 359 -8.32 -0.16 10.49
C GLU A 359 -7.41 -0.99 9.56
N ASP A 360 -7.37 -2.31 9.74
CA ASP A 360 -6.55 -3.22 8.94
C ASP A 360 -7.08 -3.37 7.50
N ARG A 361 -8.40 -3.21 7.31
CA ARG A 361 -9.04 -3.22 5.98
C ARG A 361 -8.68 -2.00 5.13
N ASP A 362 -8.49 -0.84 5.76
CA ASP A 362 -8.00 0.34 5.06
C ASP A 362 -6.52 0.21 4.65
N ASN A 363 -5.78 -0.72 5.27
CA ASN A 363 -4.33 -0.92 5.07
C ASN A 363 -3.95 -2.20 4.30
N ASN A 364 -4.91 -2.93 3.70
CA ASN A 364 -4.69 -4.20 2.97
C ASN A 364 -3.96 -5.30 3.78
N ASN A 365 -3.99 -5.25 5.12
CA ASN A 365 -3.28 -6.20 5.98
C ASN A 365 -4.29 -7.01 6.82
N ALA A 366 -5.08 -7.86 6.16
CA ALA A 366 -6.06 -8.69 6.85
C ALA A 366 -5.37 -9.81 7.66
N GLY A 367 -5.51 -9.78 8.99
CA GLY A 367 -5.53 -11.01 9.81
C GLY A 367 -4.47 -11.14 10.92
N ASN A 368 -3.30 -10.51 10.80
CA ASN A 368 -2.16 -10.77 11.72
C ASN A 368 -1.62 -9.54 12.47
N SER A 369 -2.25 -8.37 12.31
CA SER A 369 -1.71 -7.13 12.87
C SER A 369 -1.84 -7.05 14.40
N ASN A 370 -2.88 -7.64 15.00
CA ASN A 370 -3.19 -7.49 16.43
C ASN A 370 -2.03 -7.92 17.34
N LEU A 371 -1.51 -9.13 17.13
CA LEU A 371 -0.41 -9.66 17.94
C LEU A 371 0.90 -8.94 17.68
N THR A 372 1.09 -8.43 16.45
CA THR A 372 2.25 -7.61 16.07
C THR A 372 2.20 -6.23 16.73
N VAL A 373 1.03 -5.62 16.82
CA VAL A 373 0.86 -4.32 17.48
C VAL A 373 1.02 -4.44 18.99
N MET A 374 0.46 -5.47 19.61
CA MET A 374 0.73 -5.74 21.02
C MET A 374 2.22 -5.97 21.28
N LEU A 375 2.93 -6.66 20.37
CA LEU A 375 4.38 -6.79 20.45
C LEU A 375 5.07 -5.43 20.41
N LEU A 376 4.77 -4.61 19.40
CA LEU A 376 5.42 -3.31 19.24
C LEU A 376 5.10 -2.38 20.41
N ALA A 377 3.87 -2.43 20.93
CA ALA A 377 3.45 -1.69 22.10
C ALA A 377 4.20 -2.14 23.37
N ASN A 378 4.25 -3.45 23.62
CA ASN A 378 4.91 -4.01 24.80
C ASN A 378 6.43 -3.79 24.80
N ARG A 379 7.06 -3.68 23.62
CA ARG A 379 8.49 -3.31 23.49
C ARG A 379 8.74 -1.82 23.68
N GLY A 380 7.70 -0.98 23.68
CA GLY A 380 7.82 0.47 23.66
C GLY A 380 8.17 1.05 22.28
N ASP A 381 8.20 0.22 21.23
CA ASP A 381 8.46 0.64 19.84
C ASP A 381 7.23 1.38 19.25
N LEU A 382 6.04 1.14 19.80
CA LEU A 382 4.79 1.81 19.44
C LEU A 382 4.10 2.36 20.69
N LEU A 383 3.87 3.67 20.72
CA LEU A 383 3.16 4.32 21.81
C LEU A 383 1.77 4.76 21.35
N PHE A 384 0.77 4.47 22.17
CA PHE A 384 -0.59 4.95 21.97
C PHE A 384 -0.86 6.19 22.83
N PRO A 385 -1.75 7.10 22.38
CA PRO A 385 -2.21 8.22 23.19
C PRO A 385 -2.82 7.75 24.52
N ILE A 386 -2.75 8.59 25.54
CA ILE A 386 -3.38 8.33 26.84
C ILE A 386 -4.83 8.80 26.76
N TYR A 387 -5.77 7.92 27.08
CA TYR A 387 -7.21 8.20 27.12
C TYR A 387 -7.92 7.24 28.09
N GLU A 388 -9.13 7.60 28.50
CA GLU A 388 -9.97 6.73 29.33
C GLU A 388 -10.75 5.72 28.48
N ILE A 389 -10.69 4.43 28.82
CA ILE A 389 -11.49 3.41 28.17
C ILE A 389 -12.88 3.36 28.82
N SER A 390 -13.93 3.54 28.01
CA SER A 390 -15.32 3.49 28.45
C SER A 390 -16.13 2.52 27.58
N ARG A 391 -16.72 1.49 28.20
CA ARG A 391 -17.61 0.52 27.54
C ARG A 391 -18.98 0.55 28.23
N LYS A 392 -19.87 1.46 27.84
CA LYS A 392 -21.24 1.55 28.39
C LYS A 392 -22.26 0.76 27.57
N GLN A 393 -22.07 0.69 26.25
CA GLN A 393 -22.97 -0.05 25.36
C GLN A 393 -22.32 -1.37 24.97
N SER A 394 -23.05 -2.48 25.08
CA SER A 394 -22.62 -3.73 24.48
C SER A 394 -22.97 -3.77 22.99
N VAL A 395 -21.97 -4.06 22.15
CA VAL A 395 -22.16 -4.23 20.71
C VAL A 395 -22.92 -5.52 20.41
N PHE A 396 -22.62 -6.59 21.16
CA PHE A 396 -23.28 -7.88 21.04
C PHE A 396 -24.03 -8.19 22.33
N ARG A 397 -25.35 -8.35 22.24
CA ARG A 397 -26.18 -8.61 23.43
C ARG A 397 -26.42 -10.08 23.70
N SER A 398 -26.12 -10.93 22.72
CA SER A 398 -26.29 -12.37 22.82
C SER A 398 -25.25 -13.09 21.99
N ARG A 399 -25.02 -14.36 22.31
CA ARG A 399 -24.14 -15.25 21.56
C ARG A 399 -24.56 -15.36 20.09
N GLU A 400 -25.86 -15.40 19.81
CA GLU A 400 -26.38 -15.45 18.43
C GLU A 400 -25.97 -14.21 17.63
N GLY A 401 -25.94 -13.03 18.27
CA GLY A 401 -25.48 -11.80 17.63
C GLY A 401 -23.99 -11.85 17.26
N LEU A 402 -23.16 -12.42 18.14
CA LEU A 402 -21.73 -12.62 17.87
C LEU A 402 -21.49 -13.65 16.76
N LEU A 403 -22.25 -14.74 16.73
CA LEU A 403 -22.18 -15.75 15.65
C LEU A 403 -22.66 -15.20 14.29
N ALA A 404 -23.71 -14.37 14.30
CA ALA A 404 -24.17 -13.68 13.10
C ALA A 404 -23.08 -12.72 12.57
N TYR A 405 -22.39 -12.03 13.48
CA TYR A 405 -21.25 -11.17 13.12
C TYR A 405 -20.11 -11.98 12.52
N GLU A 406 -19.72 -13.09 13.13
CA GLU A 406 -18.71 -14.01 12.58
C GLU A 406 -19.09 -14.50 11.17
N THR A 407 -20.35 -14.86 10.97
CA THR A 407 -20.86 -15.31 9.66
C THR A 407 -20.75 -14.19 8.62
N ALA A 408 -21.08 -12.96 8.99
CA ALA A 408 -20.92 -11.80 8.14
C ALA A 408 -19.44 -11.52 7.78
N LEU A 409 -18.51 -11.69 8.73
CA LEU A 409 -17.06 -11.60 8.48
C LEU A 409 -16.59 -12.65 7.46
N ASN A 410 -17.12 -13.87 7.54
CA ASN A 410 -16.79 -14.94 6.60
C ASN A 410 -17.27 -14.61 5.17
N PHE A 411 -18.47 -14.03 5.01
CA PHE A 411 -18.92 -13.52 3.72
C PHE A 411 -17.98 -12.45 3.18
N GLU A 412 -17.56 -11.51 4.03
CA GLU A 412 -16.67 -10.43 3.64
C GLU A 412 -15.30 -10.94 3.17
N ALA A 413 -14.73 -11.90 3.90
CA ALA A 413 -13.47 -12.54 3.55
C ALA A 413 -13.56 -13.26 2.20
N LYS A 414 -14.63 -14.04 1.96
CA LYS A 414 -14.88 -14.71 0.68
C LYS A 414 -14.99 -13.71 -0.48
N ILE A 415 -15.76 -12.64 -0.29
CA ILE A 415 -15.92 -11.60 -1.32
C ILE A 415 -14.57 -10.93 -1.63
N SER A 416 -13.76 -10.68 -0.60
CA SER A 416 -12.44 -10.07 -0.76
C SER A 416 -11.48 -10.99 -1.53
N GLU A 417 -11.40 -12.27 -1.17
CA GLU A 417 -10.58 -13.27 -1.89
C GLU A 417 -10.99 -13.39 -3.36
N LEU A 418 -12.29 -13.52 -3.63
CA LEU A 418 -12.83 -13.59 -5.00
C LEU A 418 -12.55 -12.30 -5.79
N SER A 419 -12.59 -11.14 -5.13
CA SER A 419 -12.28 -9.85 -5.75
C SER A 419 -10.80 -9.74 -6.14
N GLU A 420 -9.89 -10.29 -5.33
CA GLU A 420 -8.44 -10.32 -5.61
C GLU A 420 -8.13 -11.16 -6.85
N ILE A 421 -8.72 -12.35 -6.95
CA ILE A 421 -8.59 -13.21 -8.14
C ILE A 421 -9.47 -12.78 -9.31
N LYS A 422 -10.27 -11.72 -9.13
CA LYS A 422 -11.20 -11.13 -10.12
C LYS A 422 -12.30 -12.10 -10.58
N ASP A 423 -12.68 -13.06 -9.75
CA ASP A 423 -13.81 -13.94 -10.00
C ASP A 423 -15.13 -13.28 -9.58
N TYR A 424 -15.53 -12.26 -10.34
CA TYR A 424 -16.76 -11.52 -10.10
C TYR A 424 -18.02 -12.33 -10.42
N ARG A 425 -17.91 -13.43 -11.18
CA ARG A 425 -19.05 -14.29 -11.51
C ARG A 425 -19.51 -15.04 -10.27
N GLU A 426 -18.57 -15.66 -9.56
CA GLU A 426 -18.86 -16.36 -8.31
C GLU A 426 -19.53 -15.43 -7.27
N ILE A 427 -19.05 -14.18 -7.17
CA ILE A 427 -19.62 -13.17 -6.28
C ILE A 427 -21.09 -12.88 -6.65
N CYS A 428 -21.36 -12.67 -7.93
CA CYS A 428 -22.68 -12.25 -8.41
C CYS A 428 -23.71 -13.38 -8.42
N ASP A 429 -23.29 -14.57 -8.84
CA ASP A 429 -24.19 -15.67 -9.17
C ASP A 429 -24.46 -16.58 -7.95
N ASN A 430 -23.52 -16.68 -7.00
CA ASN A 430 -23.64 -17.55 -5.82
C ASN A 430 -23.60 -16.77 -4.49
N ILE A 431 -22.55 -15.97 -4.27
CA ILE A 431 -22.35 -15.31 -2.96
C ILE A 431 -23.40 -14.23 -2.67
N TYR A 432 -23.76 -13.40 -3.67
CA TYR A 432 -24.76 -12.34 -3.48
C TYR A 432 -26.15 -12.87 -3.12
N PRO A 433 -26.71 -13.88 -3.82
CA PRO A 433 -27.98 -14.50 -3.41
C PRO A 433 -27.93 -15.06 -1.99
N GLU A 434 -26.88 -15.80 -1.63
CA GLU A 434 -26.71 -16.37 -0.29
C GLU A 434 -26.67 -15.27 0.79
N LEU A 435 -25.88 -14.22 0.57
CA LEU A 435 -25.78 -13.06 1.45
C LEU A 435 -27.13 -12.34 1.59
N ARG A 436 -27.88 -12.18 0.49
CA ARG A 436 -29.18 -11.52 0.46
C ARG A 436 -30.23 -12.30 1.26
N ASP A 437 -30.26 -13.61 1.10
CA ASP A 437 -31.18 -14.46 1.82
C ASP A 437 -30.83 -14.50 3.30
N HIS A 438 -29.55 -14.66 3.65
CA HIS A 438 -29.06 -14.57 5.03
C HIS A 438 -29.42 -13.22 5.68
N PHE A 439 -29.23 -12.11 4.98
CA PHE A 439 -29.61 -10.79 5.49
C PHE A 439 -31.11 -10.70 5.82
N LYS A 440 -31.97 -11.22 4.95
CA LYS A 440 -33.42 -11.17 5.13
C LYS A 440 -33.90 -12.07 6.27
N THR A 441 -33.37 -13.28 6.37
CA THR A 441 -33.84 -14.29 7.33
C THR A 441 -33.23 -14.11 8.71
N GLU A 442 -31.92 -13.86 8.78
CA GLU A 442 -31.17 -13.88 10.03
C GLU A 442 -30.96 -12.48 10.63
N ILE A 443 -30.93 -11.42 9.82
CA ILE A 443 -30.50 -10.09 10.29
C ILE A 443 -31.64 -9.09 10.41
N LEU A 444 -32.40 -8.89 9.33
CA LEU A 444 -33.38 -7.80 9.23
C LEU A 444 -34.49 -7.91 10.29
N GLY A 445 -34.94 -9.13 10.59
CA GLY A 445 -35.98 -9.37 11.60
C GLY A 445 -35.46 -9.48 13.04
N LYS A 446 -34.24 -10.02 13.23
CA LYS A 446 -33.72 -10.39 14.56
C LYS A 446 -32.89 -9.29 15.22
N PHE A 447 -31.93 -8.72 14.50
CA PHE A 447 -30.93 -7.80 15.09
C PHE A 447 -31.17 -6.33 14.72
N SER A 448 -31.77 -6.04 13.56
CA SER A 448 -31.90 -4.69 12.99
C SER A 448 -32.47 -3.64 13.96
N LYS A 449 -33.54 -3.98 14.71
CA LYS A 449 -34.18 -3.04 15.66
C LYS A 449 -33.28 -2.70 16.85
N GLU A 450 -32.49 -3.66 17.30
CA GLU A 450 -31.60 -3.50 18.45
C GLU A 450 -30.30 -2.82 18.04
N ASP A 451 -29.73 -3.20 16.90
CA ASP A 451 -28.58 -2.55 16.29
C ASP A 451 -28.86 -1.07 16.03
N ALA A 452 -30.10 -0.71 15.64
CA ALA A 452 -30.51 0.68 15.43
C ALA A 452 -30.44 1.55 16.70
N LYS A 453 -30.44 0.96 17.90
CA LYS A 453 -30.28 1.70 19.18
C LYS A 453 -28.82 2.05 19.47
N LEU A 454 -27.87 1.37 18.84
CA LEU A 454 -26.44 1.66 19.01
C LEU A 454 -26.07 2.99 18.35
N PRO A 455 -25.10 3.74 18.92
CA PRO A 455 -24.50 4.88 18.24
C PRO A 455 -23.97 4.50 16.86
N ASP A 456 -24.10 5.41 15.88
CA ASP A 456 -23.67 5.21 14.49
C ASP A 456 -22.26 4.63 14.33
N PHE A 457 -21.32 5.09 15.16
CA PHE A 457 -19.93 4.64 15.12
C PHE A 457 -19.73 3.21 15.66
N LEU A 458 -20.70 2.67 16.42
CA LEU A 458 -20.70 1.27 16.86
C LEU A 458 -21.49 0.36 15.90
N ARG A 459 -22.50 0.89 15.19
CA ARG A 459 -23.33 0.11 14.25
C ARG A 459 -22.53 -0.57 13.13
N LYS A 460 -21.37 -0.02 12.77
CA LYS A 460 -20.47 -0.65 11.80
C LYS A 460 -19.91 -1.99 12.29
N PHE A 461 -19.81 -2.21 13.60
CA PHE A 461 -19.30 -3.45 14.18
C PHE A 461 -20.37 -4.51 14.41
N THR A 462 -21.59 -4.33 13.88
CA THR A 462 -22.65 -5.35 13.96
C THR A 462 -22.69 -6.19 12.68
N ALA A 463 -23.36 -7.35 12.74
CA ALA A 463 -23.54 -8.22 11.58
C ALA A 463 -24.19 -7.47 10.40
N GLY A 464 -25.21 -6.65 10.69
CA GLY A 464 -25.84 -5.79 9.69
C GLY A 464 -24.87 -4.78 9.08
N GLY A 465 -24.00 -4.16 9.91
CA GLY A 465 -22.96 -3.26 9.44
C GLY A 465 -22.00 -3.90 8.44
N ILE A 466 -21.54 -5.13 8.72
CA ILE A 466 -20.67 -5.88 7.81
C ILE A 466 -21.40 -6.28 6.53
N ILE A 467 -22.63 -6.77 6.63
CA ILE A 467 -23.39 -7.21 5.45
C ILE A 467 -23.71 -6.04 4.51
N VAL A 468 -24.05 -4.86 5.05
CA VAL A 468 -24.22 -3.64 4.26
C VAL A 468 -22.94 -3.28 3.50
N TYR A 469 -21.78 -3.48 4.12
CA TYR A 469 -20.49 -3.34 3.43
C TYR A 469 -20.30 -4.40 2.34
N CYS A 470 -20.60 -5.67 2.61
CA CYS A 470 -20.54 -6.75 1.62
C CYS A 470 -21.44 -6.45 0.41
N PHE A 471 -22.65 -5.94 0.60
CA PHE A 471 -23.50 -5.50 -0.50
C PHE A 471 -22.86 -4.42 -1.37
N SER A 472 -22.11 -3.48 -0.76
CA SER A 472 -21.36 -2.49 -1.52
C SER A 472 -20.29 -3.13 -2.41
N LYS A 473 -19.64 -4.20 -1.94
CA LYS A 473 -18.66 -4.97 -2.72
C LYS A 473 -19.29 -5.85 -3.80
N CYS A 474 -20.42 -6.48 -3.51
CA CYS A 474 -21.19 -7.19 -4.55
C CYS A 474 -21.65 -6.22 -5.65
N ALA A 475 -22.07 -5.00 -5.29
CA ALA A 475 -22.37 -3.97 -6.28
C ALA A 475 -21.14 -3.68 -7.18
N GLU A 476 -19.93 -3.57 -6.61
CA GLU A 476 -18.65 -3.45 -7.37
C GLU A 476 -18.47 -4.59 -8.36
N ALA A 477 -18.70 -5.84 -7.93
CA ALA A 477 -18.63 -7.02 -8.79
C ALA A 477 -19.65 -6.99 -9.95
N PHE A 478 -20.90 -6.60 -9.68
CA PHE A 478 -21.97 -6.49 -10.69
C PHE A 478 -21.60 -5.52 -11.82
N GLU A 479 -21.05 -4.35 -11.50
CA GLU A 479 -20.56 -3.40 -12.51
C GLU A 479 -19.40 -3.99 -13.34
N LYS A 480 -18.46 -4.72 -12.71
CA LYS A 480 -17.37 -5.37 -13.44
C LYS A 480 -17.89 -6.44 -14.40
N LYS A 481 -18.99 -7.11 -14.06
CA LYS A 481 -19.71 -8.04 -14.95
C LYS A 481 -20.61 -7.32 -15.96
N GLN A 482 -20.77 -5.99 -15.88
CA GLN A 482 -21.73 -5.21 -16.66
C GLN A 482 -23.18 -5.69 -16.49
N VAL A 483 -23.51 -6.22 -15.31
CA VAL A 483 -24.87 -6.64 -14.94
C VAL A 483 -25.44 -5.56 -14.03
N TYR A 484 -26.34 -4.73 -14.56
CA TYR A 484 -26.90 -3.58 -13.85
C TYR A 484 -28.28 -3.96 -13.28
N ASN A 485 -28.38 -4.07 -11.95
CA ASN A 485 -29.64 -4.37 -11.26
C ASN A 485 -30.01 -3.27 -10.25
N LYS A 486 -31.31 -3.13 -9.97
CA LYS A 486 -31.90 -1.99 -9.23
C LYS A 486 -31.73 -2.06 -7.71
N GLU A 487 -31.33 -3.19 -7.15
CA GLU A 487 -31.54 -3.52 -5.72
C GLU A 487 -30.57 -2.89 -4.70
N LEU A 488 -29.63 -2.02 -5.09
CA LEU A 488 -28.57 -1.53 -4.20
C LEU A 488 -28.61 0.01 -4.09
N SER A 489 -29.31 0.60 -3.11
CA SER A 489 -29.37 2.07 -2.91
C SER A 489 -29.16 2.60 -1.46
N SER A 490 -28.07 3.36 -1.24
CA SER A 490 -27.71 4.20 -0.08
C SER A 490 -26.49 5.09 -0.43
N GLY A 491 -26.54 6.40 -0.15
CA GLY A 491 -25.42 7.36 -0.22
C GLY A 491 -24.55 7.36 -1.50
N HIS A 492 -23.40 6.66 -1.47
CA HIS A 492 -22.56 6.43 -2.67
C HIS A 492 -23.36 5.74 -3.77
N TRP A 493 -24.23 4.81 -3.38
CA TRP A 493 -25.04 4.06 -4.30
C TRP A 493 -26.09 4.94 -4.98
N PHE A 494 -26.45 6.14 -4.46
CA PHE A 494 -27.30 7.06 -5.24
C PHE A 494 -26.57 7.59 -6.47
N GLU A 495 -25.34 8.07 -6.31
CA GLU A 495 -24.51 8.52 -7.44
C GLU A 495 -24.29 7.38 -8.45
N ARG A 496 -24.07 6.18 -7.94
CA ARG A 496 -23.87 4.97 -8.73
C ARG A 496 -25.14 4.54 -9.47
N LEU A 497 -26.25 4.41 -8.75
CA LEU A 497 -27.57 4.09 -9.29
C LEU A 497 -27.98 5.11 -10.36
N THR A 498 -27.77 6.41 -10.12
CA THR A 498 -28.01 7.44 -11.13
C THR A 498 -27.12 7.22 -12.37
N LEU A 499 -25.84 6.85 -12.20
CA LEU A 499 -24.95 6.51 -13.33
C LEU A 499 -25.54 5.35 -14.14
N ASP A 500 -25.90 4.27 -13.45
CA ASP A 500 -26.32 3.03 -14.09
C ASP A 500 -27.65 3.20 -14.82
N LEU A 501 -28.61 3.88 -14.18
CA LEU A 501 -29.89 4.21 -14.79
C LEU A 501 -29.72 5.12 -16.01
N GLU A 502 -28.89 6.16 -15.92
CA GLU A 502 -28.68 7.09 -17.04
C GLU A 502 -27.89 6.45 -18.19
N GLN A 503 -26.71 5.94 -17.89
CA GLN A 503 -25.70 5.60 -18.88
C GLN A 503 -25.91 4.20 -19.45
N TRP A 504 -26.23 3.21 -18.60
CA TRP A 504 -26.28 1.81 -19.00
C TRP A 504 -27.71 1.37 -19.33
N LEU A 505 -28.66 1.63 -18.44
CA LEU A 505 -30.06 1.22 -18.59
C LEU A 505 -30.90 2.22 -19.41
N LYS A 506 -30.37 3.41 -19.71
CA LYS A 506 -31.04 4.49 -20.47
C LYS A 506 -32.37 4.97 -19.87
N ARG A 507 -32.62 4.72 -18.59
CA ARG A 507 -33.80 5.14 -17.81
C ARG A 507 -33.58 6.51 -17.17
N ARG A 508 -33.46 7.53 -18.01
CA ARG A 508 -33.04 8.90 -17.60
C ARG A 508 -34.00 9.59 -16.62
N GLU A 509 -35.30 9.36 -16.74
CA GLU A 509 -36.30 9.96 -15.85
C GLU A 509 -36.21 9.39 -14.44
N GLU A 510 -36.02 8.07 -14.32
CA GLU A 510 -35.80 7.41 -13.05
C GLU A 510 -34.45 7.81 -12.44
N ALA A 511 -33.40 7.92 -13.26
CA ALA A 511 -32.10 8.44 -12.84
C ALA A 511 -32.22 9.86 -12.25
N PHE A 512 -33.01 10.73 -12.90
CA PHE A 512 -33.27 12.09 -12.43
C PHE A 512 -34.01 12.11 -11.10
N PHE A 513 -35.02 11.25 -10.91
CA PHE A 513 -35.75 11.14 -9.65
C PHE A 513 -34.83 10.78 -8.47
N TYR A 514 -34.04 9.71 -8.61
CA TYR A 514 -33.09 9.32 -7.55
C TYR A 514 -32.00 10.37 -7.32
N ALA A 515 -31.55 11.05 -8.37
CA ALA A 515 -30.58 12.13 -8.22
C ALA A 515 -31.16 13.30 -7.41
N LYS A 516 -32.45 13.62 -7.59
CA LYS A 516 -33.15 14.65 -6.81
C LYS A 516 -33.29 14.24 -5.34
N GLU A 517 -33.77 13.02 -5.07
CA GLU A 517 -33.90 12.47 -3.72
C GLU A 517 -32.55 12.51 -2.97
N ALA A 518 -31.47 12.16 -3.66
CA ALA A 518 -30.13 12.19 -3.13
C ALA A 518 -29.65 13.61 -2.75
N LEU A 519 -30.04 14.65 -3.50
CA LEU A 519 -29.66 16.04 -3.17
C LEU A 519 -30.29 16.53 -1.88
N GLU A 520 -31.50 16.08 -1.56
CA GLU A 520 -32.23 16.41 -0.34
C GLU A 520 -31.69 15.63 0.88
N ASN A 521 -31.02 14.49 0.66
CA ASN A 521 -30.48 13.65 1.72
C ASN A 521 -29.26 14.29 2.45
N GLN A 522 -29.32 14.35 3.79
CA GLN A 522 -28.28 14.97 4.63
C GLN A 522 -27.00 14.13 4.76
N HIS A 523 -27.09 12.82 4.59
CA HIS A 523 -25.97 11.87 4.71
C HIS A 523 -25.04 11.87 3.49
N ILE A 524 -25.46 12.49 2.38
CA ILE A 524 -24.66 12.55 1.16
C ILE A 524 -23.63 13.68 1.27
N SER A 525 -22.36 13.32 1.07
CA SER A 525 -21.26 14.27 1.13
C SER A 525 -21.41 15.40 0.10
N PRO A 526 -20.95 16.62 0.40
CA PRO A 526 -20.98 17.74 -0.54
C PRO A 526 -20.37 17.41 -1.92
N ALA A 527 -19.28 16.62 -1.97
CA ALA A 527 -18.63 16.21 -3.21
C ALA A 527 -19.54 15.37 -4.11
N ARG A 528 -20.28 14.43 -3.51
CA ARG A 528 -21.25 13.59 -4.23
C ARG A 528 -22.47 14.39 -4.68
N LYS A 529 -22.95 15.32 -3.85
CA LYS A 529 -24.01 16.27 -4.27
C LYS A 529 -23.57 17.06 -5.50
N LEU A 530 -22.33 17.54 -5.53
CA LEU A 530 -21.77 18.19 -6.71
C LEU A 530 -21.73 17.27 -7.94
N THR A 531 -21.29 16.02 -7.79
CA THR A 531 -21.32 15.05 -8.91
C THR A 531 -22.74 14.81 -9.44
N LEU A 532 -23.72 14.66 -8.54
CA LEU A 532 -25.13 14.50 -8.90
C LEU A 532 -25.67 15.73 -9.63
N CYS A 533 -25.35 16.94 -9.17
CA CYS A 533 -25.72 18.17 -9.85
C CYS A 533 -25.11 18.25 -11.27
N GLN A 534 -23.82 17.95 -11.43
CA GLN A 534 -23.15 17.86 -12.73
C GLN A 534 -23.87 16.90 -13.68
N ARG A 535 -24.28 15.75 -13.15
CA ARG A 535 -24.99 14.73 -13.91
C ARG A 535 -26.41 15.17 -14.30
N ILE A 536 -27.17 15.77 -13.38
CA ILE A 536 -28.49 16.32 -13.69
C ILE A 536 -28.40 17.36 -14.81
N VAL A 537 -27.42 18.27 -14.75
CA VAL A 537 -27.20 19.27 -15.82
C VAL A 537 -26.94 18.61 -17.17
N LYS A 538 -26.13 17.53 -17.20
CA LYS A 538 -25.86 16.76 -18.42
C LYS A 538 -27.11 16.04 -18.95
N MET A 539 -27.89 15.41 -18.07
CA MET A 539 -29.11 14.67 -18.42
C MET A 539 -30.23 15.58 -18.89
N ARG A 540 -30.29 16.82 -18.41
CA ARG A 540 -31.39 17.78 -18.62
C ARG A 540 -31.79 17.94 -20.08
N LYS A 541 -30.82 17.92 -21.00
CA LYS A 541 -31.07 18.03 -22.45
C LYS A 541 -31.89 16.89 -23.04
N HIS A 542 -31.96 15.76 -22.33
CA HIS A 542 -32.58 14.52 -22.78
C HIS A 542 -33.78 14.10 -21.91
N LEU A 543 -34.25 14.97 -21.00
CA LEU A 543 -35.46 14.76 -20.21
C LEU A 543 -36.70 15.29 -20.94
N LYS A 544 -37.89 14.83 -20.54
CA LYS A 544 -39.18 15.40 -20.97
C LYS A 544 -39.31 16.87 -20.55
N GLU A 545 -40.09 17.64 -21.31
CA GLU A 545 -40.23 19.10 -21.16
C GLU A 545 -40.58 19.52 -19.72
N ASP A 546 -41.49 18.79 -19.08
CA ASP A 546 -41.94 19.06 -17.71
C ASP A 546 -40.79 18.97 -16.68
N LEU A 547 -39.82 18.09 -16.92
CA LEU A 547 -38.65 17.89 -16.06
C LEU A 547 -37.48 18.82 -16.41
N LYS A 548 -37.47 19.41 -17.61
CA LYS A 548 -36.44 20.37 -18.02
C LYS A 548 -36.48 21.65 -17.18
N ASN A 549 -37.65 22.02 -16.62
CA ASN A 549 -37.82 23.26 -15.88
C ASN A 549 -37.45 23.17 -14.38
N TYR A 550 -37.03 22.01 -13.89
CA TYR A 550 -36.64 21.84 -12.47
C TYR A 550 -35.47 22.76 -12.06
N HIS A 551 -35.69 23.62 -11.07
CA HIS A 551 -34.66 24.52 -10.57
C HIS A 551 -33.77 23.81 -9.55
N LEU A 552 -32.48 23.63 -9.91
CA LEU A 552 -31.47 23.11 -8.99
C LEU A 552 -31.14 24.17 -7.93
N GLN A 553 -31.64 24.00 -6.70
CA GLN A 553 -31.20 24.83 -5.58
C GLN A 553 -29.72 24.54 -5.25
N GLY A 554 -28.87 25.57 -5.24
CA GLY A 554 -27.49 25.52 -4.75
C GLY A 554 -26.43 24.81 -5.62
N GLY A 555 -26.79 23.86 -6.49
CA GLY A 555 -25.83 23.05 -7.26
C GLY A 555 -25.24 23.70 -8.53
N GLY A 556 -26.04 24.53 -9.23
CA GLY A 556 -25.62 25.18 -10.48
C GLY A 556 -24.57 26.28 -10.29
N LEU A 557 -24.60 26.97 -9.14
CA LEU A 557 -23.69 28.06 -8.78
C LEU A 557 -22.26 27.57 -8.43
N ILE A 558 -22.11 26.33 -7.98
CA ILE A 558 -20.81 25.76 -7.60
C ILE A 558 -19.92 25.49 -8.82
N LEU A 559 -20.49 25.00 -9.92
CA LEU A 559 -19.73 24.68 -11.14
C LEU A 559 -19.19 25.91 -11.86
N GLN A 560 -20.00 26.96 -11.97
CA GLN A 560 -19.62 28.20 -12.65
C GLN A 560 -18.62 29.04 -11.85
N SER A 561 -18.61 28.92 -10.52
CA SER A 561 -17.73 29.70 -9.64
C SER A 561 -16.30 29.15 -9.53
N VAL A 562 -16.09 27.85 -9.76
CA VAL A 562 -14.77 27.18 -9.62
C VAL A 562 -13.89 27.34 -10.86
N MET A 563 -14.47 27.25 -12.07
CA MET A 563 -13.70 27.32 -13.33
C MET A 563 -13.15 28.72 -13.62
N ASN A 564 -13.65 29.75 -12.94
CA ASN A 564 -13.30 31.14 -13.23
C ASN A 564 -12.08 31.67 -12.43
N TYR A 565 -11.57 30.99 -11.40
CA TYR A 565 -10.51 31.57 -10.55
C TYR A 565 -9.54 30.56 -9.91
N LEU A 566 -8.27 30.68 -10.32
CA LEU A 566 -7.00 30.70 -9.57
C LEU A 566 -5.89 30.53 -10.61
N GLY A 567 -4.84 31.36 -10.55
CA GLY A 567 -3.83 31.49 -11.62
C GLY A 567 -3.34 30.15 -12.16
N MET A 568 -3.77 29.77 -13.36
CA MET A 568 -3.40 28.51 -13.97
C MET A 568 -1.99 28.63 -14.55
N TRP A 569 -1.02 28.01 -13.87
CA TRP A 569 0.32 27.88 -14.41
C TRP A 569 0.39 26.67 -15.33
N LYS A 570 0.37 26.93 -16.63
CA LYS A 570 0.70 25.91 -17.63
C LYS A 570 2.21 25.88 -17.82
N PHE A 571 2.85 24.83 -17.31
CA PHE A 571 4.25 24.57 -17.61
C PHE A 571 4.37 23.96 -19.01
N LYS A 572 5.07 24.64 -19.92
CA LYS A 572 5.46 24.09 -21.23
C LYS A 572 6.77 23.30 -21.04
N ASP A 573 6.86 22.13 -21.66
CA ASP A 573 8.07 21.31 -21.83
C ASP A 573 8.76 20.66 -20.60
N PRO A 574 8.08 19.79 -19.83
CA PRO A 574 8.77 18.68 -19.19
C PRO A 574 8.74 17.47 -20.15
N CYS A 575 9.89 17.01 -20.64
CA CYS A 575 9.95 15.78 -21.44
C CYS A 575 9.43 14.61 -20.59
N LEU A 576 8.24 14.11 -20.94
CA LEU A 576 7.70 12.88 -20.35
C LEU A 576 8.67 11.74 -20.68
N ILE A 577 9.28 11.15 -19.66
CA ILE A 577 10.07 9.95 -19.87
C ILE A 577 9.06 8.81 -20.00
N LYS A 578 8.83 8.33 -21.22
CA LYS A 578 8.05 7.11 -21.48
C LYS A 578 8.85 5.89 -21.03
N ILE A 579 9.02 5.72 -19.72
CA ILE A 579 9.42 4.43 -19.15
C ILE A 579 8.20 3.51 -19.25
N TYR A 580 8.43 2.26 -19.63
CA TYR A 580 7.43 1.19 -19.78
C TYR A 580 6.29 1.32 -18.77
N GLN A 581 5.09 1.67 -19.26
CA GLN A 581 3.86 1.80 -18.48
C GLN A 581 3.40 0.49 -17.81
N GLU A 582 4.06 -0.63 -18.12
CA GLU A 582 3.70 -1.96 -17.61
C GLU A 582 4.22 -2.24 -16.19
N ILE A 583 5.28 -1.56 -15.72
CA ILE A 583 5.92 -1.87 -14.42
C ILE A 583 5.72 -0.75 -13.38
N ILE A 584 5.71 0.53 -13.80
CA ILE A 584 5.59 1.66 -12.88
C ILE A 584 4.34 2.48 -13.24
N ARG A 585 3.32 2.46 -12.37
CA ARG A 585 2.05 3.20 -12.54
C ARG A 585 2.16 4.71 -12.31
N VAL A 586 3.36 5.29 -12.31
CA VAL A 586 3.61 6.71 -11.98
C VAL A 586 4.29 7.42 -13.14
N SER A 587 3.77 8.58 -13.55
CA SER A 587 4.37 9.41 -14.61
C SER A 587 5.61 10.14 -14.10
N LEU A 588 6.75 9.90 -14.76
CA LEU A 588 8.04 10.53 -14.47
C LEU A 588 8.39 11.57 -15.54
N PHE A 589 8.92 12.71 -15.09
CA PHE A 589 9.28 13.84 -15.94
C PHE A 589 10.76 14.17 -15.81
N LEU A 590 11.42 14.44 -16.93
CA LEU A 590 12.75 15.01 -16.97
C LEU A 590 12.66 16.53 -16.88
N ILE A 591 13.38 17.11 -15.92
CA ILE A 591 13.44 18.55 -15.67
C ILE A 591 14.85 19.02 -15.96
N ARG A 592 15.01 19.92 -16.93
CA ARG A 592 16.31 20.52 -17.25
C ARG A 592 16.40 21.88 -16.58
N ALA A 593 17.22 22.01 -15.54
CA ALA A 593 17.50 23.29 -14.92
C ALA A 593 18.50 24.07 -15.77
N SER A 594 18.00 24.84 -16.74
CA SER A 594 18.82 25.58 -17.72
C SER A 594 19.89 26.47 -17.08
N ARG A 595 19.63 27.01 -15.89
CA ARG A 595 20.57 27.86 -15.13
C ARG A 595 21.74 27.11 -14.49
N ILE A 596 21.62 25.80 -14.24
CA ILE A 596 22.60 25.01 -13.48
C ILE A 596 23.19 23.87 -14.33
N GLY A 597 22.71 23.71 -15.58
CA GLY A 597 23.15 22.63 -16.47
C GLY A 597 22.79 21.21 -16.00
N LYS A 598 22.04 21.07 -14.90
CA LYS A 598 21.65 19.78 -14.31
C LYS A 598 20.27 19.35 -14.79
N SER A 599 20.12 18.04 -14.99
CA SER A 599 18.85 17.40 -15.33
C SER A 599 18.39 16.54 -14.15
N TYR A 600 17.10 16.61 -13.81
CA TYR A 600 16.51 15.86 -12.70
C TYR A 600 15.35 15.01 -13.20
N ILE A 601 15.19 13.81 -12.63
CA ILE A 601 13.98 13.01 -12.80
C ILE A 601 13.08 13.27 -11.60
N ALA A 602 11.84 13.67 -11.84
CA ALA A 602 10.88 13.91 -10.77
C ALA A 602 9.51 13.33 -11.12
N GLN A 603 8.76 12.92 -10.09
CA GLN A 603 7.33 12.66 -10.22
C GLN A 603 6.59 13.97 -10.49
N LEU A 604 5.42 13.89 -11.15
CA LEU A 604 4.59 15.06 -11.48
C LEU A 604 4.37 16.02 -10.30
N ARG A 605 4.03 15.49 -9.11
CA ARG A 605 3.82 16.28 -7.88
C ARG A 605 5.06 17.06 -7.42
N ASN A 606 6.24 16.60 -7.83
CA ASN A 606 7.52 17.22 -7.51
C ASN A 606 8.00 18.19 -8.62
N LEU A 607 7.30 18.24 -9.76
CA LEU A 607 7.66 19.09 -10.90
C LEU A 607 7.54 20.60 -10.58
N PRO A 608 6.44 21.07 -9.93
CA PRO A 608 6.37 22.47 -9.51
C PRO A 608 7.45 22.81 -8.47
N LEU A 609 7.88 21.85 -7.67
CA LEU A 609 8.85 22.05 -6.58
C LEU A 609 10.23 22.49 -7.08
N SER A 610 10.71 21.89 -8.17
CA SER A 610 11.96 22.29 -8.82
C SER A 610 11.89 23.67 -9.50
N ILE A 611 10.70 24.07 -9.95
CA ILE A 611 10.48 25.35 -10.64
C ILE A 611 10.27 26.47 -9.61
N ILE A 612 9.54 26.19 -8.52
CA ILE A 612 9.34 27.11 -7.39
C ILE A 612 10.68 27.36 -6.67
N LYS A 613 11.57 26.36 -6.54
CA LYS A 613 12.93 26.53 -6.02
C LYS A 613 13.78 27.56 -6.79
N MET A 614 13.45 27.85 -8.05
CA MET A 614 14.12 28.93 -8.80
C MET A 614 13.71 30.34 -8.33
N ASN A 615 12.61 30.45 -7.58
CA ASN A 615 12.19 31.64 -6.84
C ASN A 615 12.51 31.43 -5.35
N ILE A 616 13.68 31.93 -4.93
CA ILE A 616 14.33 31.75 -3.60
C ILE A 616 13.44 32.16 -2.39
N GLN A 617 12.26 32.76 -2.61
CA GLN A 617 11.40 33.33 -1.58
C GLN A 617 10.32 32.38 -1.01
N TRP A 618 10.08 31.20 -1.59
CA TRP A 618 8.99 30.30 -1.15
C TRP A 618 9.52 28.94 -0.69
N VAL A 619 9.09 28.53 0.50
CA VAL A 619 9.26 27.16 1.03
C VAL A 619 8.00 26.36 0.72
N PHE A 620 8.12 25.04 0.59
CA PHE A 620 7.00 24.18 0.21
C PHE A 620 7.03 22.83 0.92
N MET A 621 5.88 22.17 0.93
CA MET A 621 5.74 20.76 1.32
C MET A 621 4.73 20.05 0.41
N ALA A 622 5.10 18.87 -0.08
CA ALA A 622 4.22 17.98 -0.85
C ALA A 622 3.67 16.92 0.10
N SER A 623 2.42 17.08 0.51
CA SER A 623 1.85 16.30 1.60
C SER A 623 0.35 16.06 1.47
N GLU A 624 -0.29 16.59 0.43
CA GLU A 624 -1.75 16.55 0.29
C GLU A 624 -2.41 17.04 1.60
N GLY A 625 -3.44 16.35 2.08
CA GLY A 625 -4.12 16.68 3.34
C GLY A 625 -3.38 16.26 4.62
N SER A 626 -2.30 15.48 4.54
CA SER A 626 -1.67 14.88 5.74
C SER A 626 -1.10 15.91 6.71
N VAL A 627 -0.45 16.97 6.20
CA VAL A 627 0.12 18.05 7.02
C VAL A 627 -0.96 18.82 7.75
N ILE A 628 -2.01 19.22 7.03
CA ILE A 628 -3.11 19.98 7.64
C ILE A 628 -3.87 19.12 8.64
N ASN A 629 -4.16 17.85 8.32
CA ASN A 629 -4.74 16.93 9.29
C ASN A 629 -3.84 16.83 10.54
N SER A 630 -2.52 16.64 10.37
CA SER A 630 -1.59 16.54 11.50
C SER A 630 -1.57 17.81 12.35
N ILE A 631 -1.52 18.99 11.73
CA ILE A 631 -1.57 20.27 12.45
C ILE A 631 -2.88 20.40 13.24
N VAL A 632 -4.02 20.11 12.62
CA VAL A 632 -5.32 20.18 13.30
C VAL A 632 -5.37 19.18 14.47
N PHE A 633 -4.96 17.93 14.28
CA PHE A 633 -5.00 16.93 15.35
C PHE A 633 -3.98 17.20 16.47
N VAL A 634 -2.85 17.85 16.19
CA VAL A 634 -1.91 18.31 17.23
C VAL A 634 -2.52 19.48 18.02
N LEU A 635 -3.15 20.44 17.35
CA LEU A 635 -3.76 21.61 18.00
C LEU A 635 -4.99 21.24 18.85
N PHE A 636 -5.72 20.20 18.45
CA PHE A 636 -6.90 19.72 19.15
C PHE A 636 -6.66 18.38 19.84
N TRP A 637 -5.39 18.04 20.16
CA TRP A 637 -5.03 16.74 20.74
C TRP A 637 -5.83 16.43 22.01
N ASP A 638 -5.87 17.38 22.94
CA ASP A 638 -6.60 17.23 24.20
C ASP A 638 -8.10 17.07 23.95
N VAL A 639 -8.69 17.84 23.02
CA VAL A 639 -10.11 17.68 22.65
C VAL A 639 -10.39 16.30 22.04
N VAL A 640 -9.42 15.73 21.34
CA VAL A 640 -9.58 14.44 20.65
C VAL A 640 -9.44 13.25 21.60
N TYR A 641 -8.54 13.33 22.57
CA TYR A 641 -8.23 12.21 23.48
C TYR A 641 -8.84 12.35 24.88
N ASP A 642 -9.17 13.56 25.32
CA ASP A 642 -10.07 13.83 26.46
C ASP A 642 -11.54 13.76 26.01
N CYS A 643 -11.85 12.80 25.15
CA CYS A 643 -13.15 12.68 24.51
C CYS A 643 -14.21 12.29 25.54
N LEU A 644 -15.12 13.21 25.84
CA LEU A 644 -16.24 12.98 26.76
C LEU A 644 -17.33 12.04 26.18
N VAL A 645 -17.14 11.55 24.94
CA VAL A 645 -18.11 10.67 24.28
C VAL A 645 -17.90 9.24 24.78
N SER A 646 -18.89 8.74 25.52
CA SER A 646 -18.98 7.33 25.92
C SER A 646 -18.78 6.40 24.72
N ASP A 647 -18.05 5.30 24.94
CA ASP A 647 -17.78 4.27 23.93
C ASP A 647 -16.89 4.70 22.76
N ALA A 648 -16.34 5.92 22.76
CA ALA A 648 -15.39 6.36 21.75
C ALA A 648 -14.04 5.62 21.84
N PHE A 649 -13.58 5.31 23.06
CA PHE A 649 -12.42 4.46 23.33
C PHE A 649 -12.87 3.22 24.12
N ARG A 650 -12.70 2.04 23.52
CA ARG A 650 -13.11 0.73 24.04
C ARG A 650 -11.92 -0.21 24.26
N GLY A 651 -10.71 0.13 23.83
CA GLY A 651 -9.52 -0.71 23.99
C GLY A 651 -8.20 0.08 24.04
N PRO A 652 -7.12 -0.54 24.53
CA PRO A 652 -5.85 0.14 24.80
C PRO A 652 -4.98 0.45 23.57
N TYR A 653 -5.35 -0.05 22.39
CA TYR A 653 -4.57 0.09 21.15
C TYR A 653 -5.33 0.86 20.06
N GLN A 654 -6.04 1.93 20.44
CA GLN A 654 -6.75 2.78 19.50
C GLN A 654 -5.91 4.00 19.12
N SER A 655 -5.75 4.18 17.82
CA SER A 655 -5.08 5.34 17.24
C SER A 655 -5.95 6.60 17.27
N SER A 656 -7.26 6.45 17.41
CA SER A 656 -8.25 7.52 17.35
C SER A 656 -9.58 7.10 17.99
N PRO A 657 -10.43 8.07 18.39
CA PRO A 657 -11.76 7.75 18.92
C PRO A 657 -12.67 7.22 17.81
N LEU A 658 -13.55 6.26 18.14
CA LEU A 658 -14.43 5.62 17.15
C LEU A 658 -15.42 6.59 16.51
N ASP A 659 -15.74 7.66 17.21
CA ASP A 659 -16.65 8.71 16.79
C ASP A 659 -15.97 9.89 16.10
N ILE A 660 -14.69 9.78 15.73
CA ILE A 660 -13.96 10.80 14.96
C ILE A 660 -14.66 11.20 13.65
N GLU A 661 -15.54 10.34 13.12
CA GLU A 661 -16.34 10.62 11.94
C GLU A 661 -17.64 11.39 12.22
N LYS A 662 -18.01 11.63 13.48
CA LYS A 662 -19.20 12.40 13.87
C LYS A 662 -18.98 13.91 13.72
N ASN A 663 -20.08 14.66 13.74
CA ASN A 663 -20.04 16.12 13.76
C ASN A 663 -19.62 16.65 15.13
N TRP A 664 -18.35 17.00 15.29
CA TRP A 664 -17.86 17.63 16.51
C TRP A 664 -18.27 19.10 16.52
N LYS A 665 -18.94 19.54 17.59
CA LYS A 665 -19.33 20.95 17.76
C LYS A 665 -18.19 21.69 18.45
N LEU A 666 -17.38 22.41 17.69
CA LEU A 666 -16.43 23.36 18.25
C LEU A 666 -17.17 24.64 18.66
N GLY A 667 -16.91 25.14 19.88
CA GLY A 667 -17.38 26.44 20.33
C GLY A 667 -16.84 27.58 19.46
N GLN A 668 -17.52 28.73 19.45
CA GLN A 668 -17.05 29.93 18.75
C GLN A 668 -15.89 30.55 19.55
N GLY A 669 -14.66 30.09 19.28
CA GLY A 669 -13.43 30.69 19.80
C GLY A 669 -12.94 31.81 18.90
N THR A 670 -12.70 32.98 19.48
CA THR A 670 -12.17 34.20 18.86
C THR A 670 -10.65 34.21 18.88
N SER A 671 -10.00 34.31 17.72
CA SER A 671 -8.69 34.98 17.53
C SER A 671 -8.26 34.92 16.06
N SER A 672 -7.25 35.71 15.70
CA SER A 672 -6.72 36.01 14.37
C SER A 672 -6.07 34.85 13.58
N LEU A 673 -6.54 33.62 13.81
CA LEU A 673 -6.24 32.38 13.07
C LEU A 673 -7.48 31.89 12.29
N GLU A 674 -8.34 32.81 11.86
CA GLU A 674 -9.66 32.54 11.28
C GLU A 674 -9.66 31.45 10.20
N GLN A 675 -8.67 31.47 9.29
CA GLN A 675 -8.54 30.46 8.23
C GLN A 675 -8.24 29.06 8.77
N LEU A 676 -7.29 28.94 9.70
CA LEU A 676 -6.96 27.66 10.32
C LEU A 676 -8.11 27.17 11.20
N CYS A 677 -8.80 28.08 11.91
CA CYS A 677 -10.01 27.76 12.66
C CYS A 677 -11.13 27.24 11.76
N GLU A 678 -11.33 27.82 10.57
CA GLU A 678 -12.34 27.36 9.62
C GLU A 678 -11.98 26.02 8.95
N ILE A 679 -10.71 25.83 8.57
CA ILE A 679 -10.19 24.54 8.09
C ILE A 679 -10.40 23.47 9.17
N SER A 680 -10.01 23.78 10.42
CA SER A 680 -10.17 22.88 11.57
C SER A 680 -11.63 22.56 11.83
N ARG A 681 -12.52 23.56 11.78
CA ARG A 681 -13.96 23.34 11.94
C ARG A 681 -14.51 22.44 10.84
N ARG A 682 -14.11 22.64 9.58
CA ARG A 682 -14.56 21.81 8.47
C ARG A 682 -14.05 20.37 8.60
N LEU A 683 -12.79 20.18 9.00
CA LEU A 683 -12.20 18.86 9.22
C LEU A 683 -12.81 18.15 10.42
N LEU A 684 -12.97 18.81 11.57
CA LEU A 684 -13.50 18.19 12.79
C LEU A 684 -15.02 17.98 12.74
N THR A 685 -15.77 18.82 12.02
CA THR A 685 -17.22 18.62 11.86
C THR A 685 -17.55 17.50 10.88
N ARG A 686 -16.80 17.27 9.80
CA ARG A 686 -17.12 16.19 8.85
C ARG A 686 -15.85 15.54 8.32
N HIS A 687 -15.04 15.00 9.23
CA HIS A 687 -13.70 14.49 8.94
C HIS A 687 -13.67 13.52 7.76
N ARG A 688 -14.58 12.54 7.73
CA ARG A 688 -14.65 11.55 6.63
C ARG A 688 -14.82 12.19 5.24
N PHE A 689 -15.52 13.31 5.14
CA PHE A 689 -15.79 13.96 3.85
C PHE A 689 -14.67 14.90 3.41
N PHE A 690 -13.93 15.46 4.37
CA PHE A 690 -12.97 16.54 4.12
C PHE A 690 -11.51 16.13 4.33
N ARG A 691 -11.21 14.98 4.97
CA ARG A 691 -9.84 14.48 5.16
C ARG A 691 -9.04 14.29 3.88
N SER A 692 -9.73 14.20 2.73
CA SER A 692 -9.13 14.03 1.40
C SER A 692 -9.63 15.06 0.39
N GLY A 693 -8.90 15.22 -0.71
CA GLY A 693 -9.13 16.25 -1.73
C GLY A 693 -8.53 17.61 -1.38
N PHE A 694 -7.76 17.69 -0.29
CA PHE A 694 -6.93 18.86 -0.01
C PHE A 694 -5.86 19.03 -1.10
N PRO A 695 -5.46 20.25 -1.48
CA PRO A 695 -4.47 20.49 -2.52
C PRO A 695 -3.13 19.77 -2.29
N ASP A 696 -2.50 19.31 -3.37
CA ASP A 696 -1.24 18.54 -3.33
C ASP A 696 -0.10 19.25 -2.57
N LEU A 697 0.04 20.57 -2.79
CA LEU A 697 1.17 21.37 -2.31
C LEU A 697 0.70 22.48 -1.37
N THR A 698 1.43 22.65 -0.27
CA THR A 698 1.35 23.84 0.59
C THR A 698 2.64 24.64 0.42
N LEU A 699 2.51 25.89 -0.03
CA LEU A 699 3.61 26.84 -0.20
C LEU A 699 3.51 27.92 0.88
N TRP A 700 4.61 28.30 1.50
CA TRP A 700 4.65 29.46 2.38
C TRP A 700 5.88 30.31 2.14
N ASN A 701 5.71 31.62 2.32
CA ASN A 701 6.79 32.59 2.30
C ASN A 701 6.99 33.09 3.74
N PRO A 702 8.09 32.70 4.42
CA PRO A 702 8.36 33.10 5.79
C PRO A 702 8.47 34.63 5.96
N GLU A 703 9.10 35.32 5.02
CA GLU A 703 9.31 36.77 5.07
C GLU A 703 8.00 37.53 4.94
N LYS A 704 7.13 37.10 4.03
CA LYS A 704 5.83 37.74 3.76
C LYS A 704 4.69 37.19 4.62
N LYS A 705 4.96 36.19 5.47
CA LYS A 705 3.96 35.44 6.26
C LYS A 705 2.73 35.04 5.44
N SER A 706 2.94 34.59 4.21
CA SER A 706 1.85 34.25 3.28
C SER A 706 1.88 32.77 2.91
N VAL A 707 0.70 32.17 2.79
CA VAL A 707 0.51 30.76 2.44
C VAL A 707 -0.29 30.65 1.15
N ARG A 708 0.04 29.67 0.31
CA ARG A 708 -0.71 29.32 -0.90
C ARG A 708 -0.87 27.81 -0.99
N PHE A 709 -2.08 27.37 -1.32
CA PHE A 709 -2.36 25.97 -1.61
C PHE A 709 -2.44 25.77 -3.12
N VAL A 710 -1.72 24.77 -3.64
CA VAL A 710 -1.61 24.51 -5.07
C VAL A 710 -1.91 23.05 -5.37
N GLU A 711 -2.87 22.83 -6.26
CA GLU A 711 -3.24 21.53 -6.79
C GLU A 711 -2.56 21.31 -8.14
N VAL A 712 -1.96 20.13 -8.35
CA VAL A 712 -1.12 19.85 -9.52
C VAL A 712 -1.79 18.79 -10.39
N LYS A 713 -2.09 19.15 -11.63
CA LYS A 713 -2.72 18.23 -12.59
C LYS A 713 -1.81 17.88 -13.76
N GLY A 714 -1.71 16.58 -14.01
CA GLY A 714 -0.92 16.02 -15.10
C GLY A 714 -1.72 15.93 -16.40
N PRO A 715 -1.06 15.57 -17.51
CA PRO A 715 -1.76 15.27 -18.76
C PRO A 715 -2.79 14.15 -18.54
N GLY A 716 -4.06 14.43 -18.86
CA GLY A 716 -5.17 13.48 -18.70
C GLY A 716 -5.82 13.44 -17.32
N ASP A 717 -5.25 14.11 -16.30
CA ASP A 717 -5.85 14.23 -14.98
C ASP A 717 -6.77 15.46 -14.88
N ARG A 718 -7.81 15.38 -14.05
CA ARG A 718 -8.81 16.43 -13.84
C ARG A 718 -9.07 16.63 -12.36
N LEU A 719 -9.53 17.83 -11.98
CA LEU A 719 -9.96 18.10 -10.61
C LEU A 719 -11.12 17.17 -10.24
N SER A 720 -10.96 16.45 -9.13
CA SER A 720 -12.05 15.69 -8.53
C SER A 720 -13.06 16.63 -7.87
N THR A 721 -14.29 16.17 -7.64
CA THR A 721 -15.32 16.99 -6.96
C THR A 721 -14.96 17.35 -5.53
N LYS A 722 -14.17 16.51 -4.83
CA LYS A 722 -13.61 16.85 -3.51
C LYS A 722 -12.60 18.01 -3.60
N GLN A 723 -11.70 17.97 -4.58
CA GLN A 723 -10.72 19.03 -4.82
C GLN A 723 -11.39 20.35 -5.22
N ILE A 724 -12.41 20.28 -6.06
CA ILE A 724 -13.24 21.45 -6.43
C ILE A 724 -13.83 22.12 -5.18
N ILE A 725 -14.34 21.33 -4.24
CA ILE A 725 -14.96 21.85 -3.02
C ILE A 725 -13.94 22.49 -2.08
N TRP A 726 -12.74 21.92 -1.97
CA TRP A 726 -11.64 22.54 -1.23
C TRP A 726 -11.16 23.83 -1.91
N ALA A 727 -11.01 23.82 -3.23
CA ALA A 727 -10.63 25.02 -3.98
C ALA A 727 -11.67 26.14 -3.83
N GLN A 728 -12.96 25.82 -3.85
CA GLN A 728 -14.03 26.78 -3.59
C GLN A 728 -14.00 27.33 -2.16
N PHE A 729 -13.60 26.51 -1.19
CA PHE A 729 -13.52 26.93 0.21
C PHE A 729 -12.37 27.91 0.47
N PHE A 730 -11.26 27.79 -0.27
CA PHE A 730 -10.13 28.72 -0.18
C PHE A 730 -10.33 30.03 -0.96
N LYS A 731 -11.43 30.14 -1.71
CA LYS A 731 -11.88 31.40 -2.31
C LYS A 731 -12.62 32.22 -1.27
#